data_AF-A0A2V1ACS5-F1
#
_entry.id   AF-A0A2V1ACS5-F1
#
_cell.length_a   1.000
_cell.length_b   1.000
_cell.length_c   1.000
_cell.angle_alpha   90.00
_cell.angle_beta   90.00
_cell.angle_gamma   90.00
#
_symmetry.space_group_name_H-M   'P 1'
#
loop_
_entity.id
_entity.type
_entity.pdbx_description
1 polymer ?
#
loop_
_entity_poly.entity_id
_entity_poly.type
_entity_poly.pdbx_seq_one_letter_code
_entity_poly.pdbx_strand_id
1 'polypeptide(L)'
;MSFLAEKHANYFRLCSKSMPAKAQSEDSNKLALIYFTVHGLALLGRLEQEIDREAAVADIYAYLIPSYDGEISGFRSSQTFALDEKNADYDLPNLSATFFALATLLAFEEDFSKKLDRDRIMRFVSRCQIKEGENKGSFRPVIDPEGQPWGESDLRLCYIAAGIRKMLGYDKLANRPFDIDVSSLEAFILDKVNFNGGLSSSSHTESHSGLTFCGIAALRLLGTDLLAPKHSEWVELTKQWLVHRQVDYPAGLYKGTSYEYYQECDIGGFNGRENKFADTCYSWWVVGSLNLLSEDGVGLINDQGLLDYLLDRTQHKLIGGFAKDTEAFPDPFHSFLAVCSVSLLKHSLHLSIEGSDVLEPVDGELQTPPAPKASLEAKVPTTTIHLISGGTAGLISAFTLQPLDLLKTRLQQQRRSNTGFQTSISKELKKLANIKDLWRGALPSTLRTSVGAGLYFTILSQTRTYLASLKQVSEKSSSSVLPKLSHAENLATGFVVRAAVGIITMPITIIKTRFESNLYNYNSMYEGFEGIYNEGEGPKGSFRNFFKGTAATLARDCPYAGLYVLFYESFKNDVMPQLIVPFKASIPDNYVASVTNSSSAVLAASVATSITAPFDAVKTRLQLIVSVGKPPTIWAATRQIVSEPGGARNLFNGLSLRLGRKGLSAGISWCIYEELLKFL
;
A
#
# COMPACT_ATOMS: atom_id res chain seq x y z
N MET A 1 4.96 11.81 -21.72
CA MET A 1 4.99 10.38 -21.30
C MET A 1 4.81 10.31 -19.80
N SER A 2 4.03 9.35 -19.30
CA SER A 2 3.79 9.20 -17.87
C SER A 2 4.06 7.77 -17.40
N PHE A 3 4.84 7.66 -16.33
CA PHE A 3 5.07 6.43 -15.61
C PHE A 3 3.87 6.16 -14.68
N LEU A 4 3.21 5.01 -14.84
CA LEU A 4 1.93 4.71 -14.18
C LEU A 4 2.18 3.93 -12.90
N ALA A 5 2.90 4.54 -11.95
CA ALA A 5 3.39 3.88 -10.73
C ALA A 5 2.30 3.08 -10.00
N GLU A 6 1.13 3.67 -9.79
CA GLU A 6 0.00 3.00 -9.13
C GLU A 6 -0.49 1.75 -9.89
N LYS A 7 -0.45 1.76 -11.23
CA LYS A 7 -0.81 0.58 -12.01
C LYS A 7 0.25 -0.51 -11.89
N HIS A 8 1.52 -0.14 -11.90
CA HIS A 8 2.62 -1.09 -11.69
C HIS A 8 2.56 -1.73 -10.30
N ALA A 9 2.28 -0.94 -9.26
CA ALA A 9 2.09 -1.47 -7.90
C ALA A 9 0.91 -2.45 -7.83
N ASN A 10 -0.24 -2.09 -8.42
CA ASN A 10 -1.39 -2.99 -8.50
C ASN A 10 -1.09 -4.29 -9.27
N TYR A 11 -0.31 -4.20 -10.35
CA TYR A 11 0.14 -5.35 -11.12
C TYR A 11 1.01 -6.30 -10.28
N PHE A 12 2.04 -5.78 -9.61
CA PHE A 12 2.88 -6.62 -8.75
C PHE A 12 2.10 -7.20 -7.57
N ARG A 13 1.19 -6.44 -6.96
CA ARG A 13 0.27 -6.97 -5.95
C ARG A 13 -0.63 -8.09 -6.48
N LEU A 14 -1.08 -8.01 -7.73
CA LEU A 14 -1.83 -9.11 -8.34
C LEU A 14 -0.95 -10.35 -8.43
N CYS A 15 0.28 -10.20 -8.94
CA CYS A 15 1.25 -11.29 -9.05
C CYS A 15 1.64 -11.91 -7.70
N SER A 16 1.70 -11.12 -6.62
CA SER A 16 2.00 -11.65 -5.27
C SER A 16 0.86 -12.52 -4.73
N LYS A 17 -0.38 -12.27 -5.14
CA LYS A 17 -1.56 -13.03 -4.68
C LYS A 17 -1.88 -14.23 -5.56
N SER A 18 -1.71 -14.10 -6.87
CA SER A 18 -2.05 -15.16 -7.82
C SER A 18 -1.27 -15.00 -9.12
N MET A 19 -0.71 -16.10 -9.59
CA MET A 19 -0.10 -16.18 -10.91
C MET A 19 -1.07 -16.74 -11.95
N PRO A 20 -0.95 -16.35 -13.22
CA PRO A 20 -1.76 -16.92 -14.29
C PRO A 20 -1.40 -18.40 -14.52
N ALA A 21 -2.33 -19.19 -15.08
CA ALA A 21 -2.15 -20.62 -15.32
C ALA A 21 -0.89 -20.96 -16.14
N LYS A 22 -0.48 -20.08 -17.06
CA LYS A 22 0.77 -20.20 -17.83
C LYS A 22 2.03 -20.26 -16.96
N ALA A 23 1.99 -19.78 -15.72
CA ALA A 23 3.10 -19.86 -14.79
C ALA A 23 3.32 -21.28 -14.22
N GLN A 24 2.37 -22.21 -14.44
CA GLN A 24 2.51 -23.59 -13.97
C GLN A 24 3.72 -24.31 -14.59
N SER A 25 4.02 -24.05 -15.88
CA SER A 25 5.22 -24.61 -16.53
C SER A 25 6.53 -24.05 -15.95
N GLU A 26 6.45 -23.01 -15.14
CA GLU A 26 7.56 -22.27 -14.55
C GLU A 26 7.62 -22.45 -13.02
N ASP A 27 7.04 -23.52 -12.45
CA ASP A 27 6.98 -23.68 -11.00
C ASP A 27 8.37 -23.77 -10.33
N SER A 28 9.38 -24.26 -11.06
CA SER A 28 10.79 -24.24 -10.62
C SER A 28 11.39 -22.82 -10.50
N ASN A 29 10.71 -21.79 -11.00
CA ASN A 29 11.13 -20.40 -10.95
C ASN A 29 10.34 -19.57 -9.93
N LYS A 30 9.62 -20.21 -8.99
CA LYS A 30 8.76 -19.49 -8.04
C LYS A 30 9.50 -18.42 -7.22
N LEU A 31 10.69 -18.71 -6.72
CA LEU A 31 11.50 -17.73 -5.97
C LEU A 31 11.95 -16.55 -6.83
N ALA A 32 12.24 -16.77 -8.12
CA ALA A 32 12.55 -15.68 -9.06
C ALA A 32 11.32 -14.77 -9.26
N LEU A 33 10.14 -15.36 -9.42
CA LEU A 33 8.89 -14.63 -9.59
C LEU A 33 8.53 -13.82 -8.33
N ILE A 34 8.74 -14.39 -7.13
CA ILE A 34 8.62 -13.68 -5.86
C ILE A 34 9.62 -12.52 -5.83
N TYR A 35 10.88 -12.77 -6.18
CA TYR A 35 11.93 -11.75 -6.24
C TYR A 35 11.52 -10.55 -7.11
N PHE A 36 11.10 -10.78 -8.37
CA PHE A 36 10.71 -9.68 -9.26
C PHE A 36 9.53 -8.87 -8.72
N THR A 37 8.59 -9.55 -8.07
CA THR A 37 7.40 -8.93 -7.51
C THR A 37 7.73 -8.08 -6.27
N VAL A 38 8.50 -8.65 -5.34
CA VAL A 38 8.93 -8.00 -4.10
C VAL A 38 9.82 -6.80 -4.40
N HIS A 39 10.84 -6.99 -5.24
CA HIS A 39 11.79 -5.93 -5.60
C HIS A 39 11.14 -4.85 -6.48
N GLY A 40 10.17 -5.22 -7.33
CA GLY A 40 9.36 -4.25 -8.06
C GLY A 40 8.52 -3.35 -7.14
N LEU A 41 7.90 -3.92 -6.09
CA LEU A 41 7.18 -3.15 -5.08
C LEU A 41 8.11 -2.33 -4.19
N ALA A 42 9.33 -2.83 -3.91
CA ALA A 42 10.35 -2.11 -3.16
C ALA A 42 10.77 -0.83 -3.91
N LEU A 43 11.10 -0.94 -5.20
CA LEU A 43 11.46 0.22 -6.03
C LEU A 43 10.34 1.26 -6.15
N LEU A 44 9.09 0.84 -6.01
CA LEU A 44 7.92 1.72 -6.02
C LEU A 44 7.61 2.33 -4.62
N GLY A 45 8.36 1.97 -3.57
CA GLY A 45 8.10 2.40 -2.20
C GLY A 45 6.77 1.86 -1.64
N ARG A 46 6.33 0.68 -2.12
CA ARG A 46 5.03 0.05 -1.81
C ARG A 46 5.14 -1.34 -1.16
N LEU A 47 6.34 -1.87 -0.96
CA LEU A 47 6.53 -3.24 -0.45
C LEU A 47 5.79 -3.51 0.87
N GLU A 48 6.03 -2.69 1.90
CA GLU A 48 5.42 -2.85 3.23
C GLU A 48 3.89 -2.67 3.23
N GLN A 49 3.35 -1.95 2.25
CA GLN A 49 1.92 -1.67 2.15
C GLN A 49 1.16 -2.82 1.48
N GLU A 50 1.82 -3.52 0.56
CA GLU A 50 1.15 -4.48 -0.33
C GLU A 50 1.43 -5.95 0.03
N ILE A 51 2.51 -6.22 0.80
CA ILE A 51 2.92 -7.56 1.20
C ILE A 51 3.10 -7.63 2.72
N ASP A 52 2.45 -8.62 3.34
CA ASP A 52 2.71 -8.96 4.74
C ASP A 52 4.11 -9.58 4.88
N ARG A 53 5.00 -8.84 5.53
CA ARG A 53 6.41 -9.21 5.71
C ARG A 53 6.55 -10.56 6.40
N GLU A 54 5.80 -10.81 7.48
CA GLU A 54 5.98 -12.03 8.27
C GLU A 54 5.59 -13.28 7.48
N ALA A 55 4.43 -13.25 6.80
CA ALA A 55 4.00 -14.34 5.93
C ALA A 55 4.97 -14.55 4.75
N ALA A 56 5.38 -13.49 4.06
CA ALA A 56 6.28 -13.60 2.91
C ALA A 56 7.67 -14.15 3.28
N VAL A 57 8.22 -13.72 4.41
CA VAL A 57 9.49 -14.27 4.93
C VAL A 57 9.34 -15.75 5.29
N ALA A 58 8.23 -16.14 5.91
CA ALA A 58 7.94 -17.54 6.20
C ALA A 58 7.83 -18.39 4.91
N ASP A 59 7.17 -17.87 3.88
CA ASP A 59 7.04 -18.54 2.59
C ASP A 59 8.39 -18.75 1.90
N ILE A 60 9.31 -17.79 1.99
CA ILE A 60 10.68 -17.94 1.46
C ILE A 60 11.43 -19.02 2.26
N TYR A 61 11.34 -19.01 3.59
CA TYR A 61 11.98 -20.03 4.41
C TYR A 61 11.40 -21.42 4.22
N ALA A 62 10.18 -21.57 3.71
CA ALA A 62 9.64 -22.88 3.32
C ALA A 62 10.39 -23.52 2.13
N TYR A 63 11.18 -22.74 1.38
CA TYR A 63 12.11 -23.25 0.36
C TYR A 63 13.49 -23.61 0.92
N LEU A 64 13.78 -23.30 2.19
CA LEU A 64 15.05 -23.67 2.81
C LEU A 64 15.12 -25.19 2.96
N ILE A 65 16.26 -25.77 2.56
CA ILE A 65 16.50 -27.20 2.68
C ILE A 65 16.92 -27.55 4.11
N PRO A 66 16.26 -28.52 4.77
CA PRO A 66 16.73 -29.07 6.04
C PRO A 66 18.15 -29.57 5.87
N SER A 67 19.04 -29.25 6.81
CA SER A 67 20.44 -29.68 6.72
C SER A 67 20.53 -31.18 7.05
N TYR A 68 20.26 -32.04 6.07
CA TYR A 68 20.23 -33.50 6.21
C TYR A 68 21.62 -34.08 6.52
N ASP A 69 22.65 -33.62 5.80
CA ASP A 69 24.04 -34.06 5.97
C ASP A 69 24.85 -33.18 6.95
N GLY A 70 24.27 -32.05 7.38
CA GLY A 70 24.95 -31.04 8.18
C GLY A 70 26.02 -30.23 7.44
N GLU A 71 26.28 -30.55 6.17
CA GLU A 71 27.42 -30.05 5.42
C GLU A 71 27.07 -28.86 4.52
N ILE A 72 25.93 -28.92 3.84
CA ILE A 72 25.50 -27.89 2.90
C ILE A 72 24.14 -27.29 3.31
N SER A 73 23.87 -26.10 2.79
CA SER A 73 22.59 -25.41 2.98
C SER A 73 22.29 -24.57 1.74
N GLY A 74 21.01 -24.36 1.46
CA GLY A 74 20.55 -23.56 0.34
C GLY A 74 19.04 -23.68 0.18
N PHE A 75 18.52 -23.08 -0.89
CA PHE A 75 17.10 -23.10 -1.18
C PHE A 75 16.80 -24.02 -2.36
N ARG A 76 15.71 -24.77 -2.28
CA ARG A 76 15.17 -25.56 -3.38
C ARG A 76 14.45 -24.67 -4.39
N SER A 77 14.32 -25.14 -5.63
CA SER A 77 13.63 -24.40 -6.70
C SER A 77 12.10 -24.49 -6.63
N SER A 78 11.57 -25.65 -6.20
CA SER A 78 10.13 -25.90 -6.02
C SER A 78 9.86 -26.61 -4.70
N GLN A 79 8.77 -26.23 -4.01
CA GLN A 79 8.31 -26.91 -2.80
C GLN A 79 7.83 -28.34 -3.05
N THR A 80 7.58 -28.71 -4.31
CA THR A 80 7.25 -30.11 -4.65
C THR A 80 8.38 -31.09 -4.33
N PHE A 81 9.61 -30.59 -4.17
CA PHE A 81 10.79 -31.34 -3.74
C PHE A 81 11.04 -31.28 -2.23
N ALA A 82 10.13 -30.71 -1.42
CA ALA A 82 10.18 -30.86 0.03
C ALA A 82 9.75 -32.29 0.42
N LEU A 83 10.66 -33.24 0.22
CA LEU A 83 10.43 -34.67 0.39
C LEU A 83 10.78 -35.14 1.81
N ASP A 84 10.31 -36.33 2.16
CA ASP A 84 10.72 -37.03 3.37
C ASP A 84 12.25 -37.26 3.39
N GLU A 85 12.87 -37.29 4.58
CA GLU A 85 14.32 -37.48 4.79
C GLU A 85 14.89 -38.72 4.07
N LYS A 86 14.12 -39.80 3.94
CA LYS A 86 14.52 -41.01 3.18
C LYS A 86 14.80 -40.75 1.69
N ASN A 87 14.34 -39.62 1.15
CA ASN A 87 14.50 -39.19 -0.23
C ASN A 87 15.34 -37.90 -0.32
N ALA A 88 16.12 -37.57 0.72
CA ALA A 88 16.92 -36.34 0.78
C ALA A 88 17.86 -36.17 -0.42
N ASP A 89 18.32 -37.27 -1.04
CA ASP A 89 19.16 -37.26 -2.24
C ASP A 89 18.52 -36.55 -3.46
N TYR A 90 17.20 -36.34 -3.43
CA TYR A 90 16.45 -35.63 -4.49
C TYR A 90 16.05 -34.19 -4.10
N ASP A 91 16.19 -33.80 -2.83
CA ASP A 91 15.89 -32.44 -2.33
C ASP A 91 17.19 -31.62 -2.24
N LEU A 92 17.70 -31.20 -3.40
CA LEU A 92 19.01 -30.57 -3.53
C LEU A 92 18.93 -29.04 -3.66
N PRO A 93 19.90 -28.30 -3.07
CA PRO A 93 19.95 -26.86 -3.19
C PRO A 93 20.25 -26.43 -4.63
N ASN A 94 19.67 -25.29 -5.02
CA ASN A 94 19.87 -24.70 -6.33
C ASN A 94 20.44 -23.28 -6.20
N LEU A 95 21.44 -22.95 -7.03
CA LEU A 95 22.12 -21.65 -7.00
C LEU A 95 21.16 -20.49 -7.25
N SER A 96 20.32 -20.55 -8.28
CA SER A 96 19.42 -19.44 -8.61
C SER A 96 18.35 -19.26 -7.54
N ALA A 97 17.76 -20.37 -7.06
CA ALA A 97 16.83 -20.36 -5.93
C ALA A 97 17.45 -19.72 -4.68
N THR A 98 18.69 -20.09 -4.35
CA THR A 98 19.43 -19.54 -3.20
C THR A 98 19.70 -18.05 -3.35
N PHE A 99 20.11 -17.61 -4.54
CA PHE A 99 20.30 -16.18 -4.82
C PHE A 99 19.00 -15.40 -4.68
N PHE A 100 17.92 -15.84 -5.31
CA PHE A 100 16.63 -15.14 -5.24
C PHE A 100 16.09 -15.11 -3.81
N ALA A 101 16.16 -16.22 -3.08
CA ALA A 101 15.74 -16.26 -1.68
C ALA A 101 16.52 -15.26 -0.81
N LEU A 102 17.86 -15.25 -0.90
CA LEU A 102 18.69 -14.31 -0.13
C LEU A 102 18.39 -12.86 -0.50
N ALA A 103 18.29 -12.55 -1.79
CA ALA A 103 17.98 -11.20 -2.26
C ALA A 103 16.59 -10.74 -1.81
N THR A 104 15.59 -11.64 -1.81
CA THR A 104 14.25 -11.32 -1.31
C THR A 104 14.23 -11.15 0.21
N LEU A 105 14.95 -11.98 0.97
CA LEU A 105 15.08 -11.82 2.43
C LEU A 105 15.74 -10.47 2.78
N LEU A 106 16.74 -10.03 2.01
CA LEU A 106 17.34 -8.71 2.16
C LEU A 106 16.35 -7.57 1.90
N ALA A 107 15.50 -7.69 0.88
CA ALA A 107 14.47 -6.69 0.60
C ALA A 107 13.45 -6.55 1.74
N PHE A 108 13.25 -7.61 2.53
CA PHE A 108 12.44 -7.59 3.76
C PHE A 108 13.23 -7.20 5.01
N GLU A 109 14.50 -6.80 4.90
CA GLU A 109 15.39 -6.56 6.04
C GLU A 109 15.44 -7.73 7.03
N GLU A 110 15.31 -8.97 6.54
CA GLU A 110 15.40 -10.15 7.39
C GLU A 110 16.86 -10.41 7.76
N ASP A 111 17.13 -10.44 9.07
CA ASP A 111 18.41 -10.90 9.61
C ASP A 111 18.49 -12.43 9.50
N PHE A 112 18.78 -12.90 8.29
CA PHE A 112 18.88 -14.32 8.01
C PHE A 112 20.09 -14.99 8.68
N SER A 113 21.01 -14.23 9.28
CA SER A 113 22.16 -14.80 10.01
C SER A 113 21.74 -15.63 11.22
N LYS A 114 20.52 -15.42 11.72
CA LYS A 114 19.92 -16.19 12.81
C LYS A 114 19.46 -17.59 12.41
N LYS A 115 19.22 -17.82 11.11
CA LYS A 115 18.67 -19.07 10.57
C LYS A 115 19.58 -19.76 9.57
N LEU A 116 20.42 -19.00 8.88
CA LEU A 116 21.27 -19.49 7.81
C LEU A 116 22.73 -19.52 8.25
N ASP A 117 23.34 -20.68 8.07
CA ASP A 117 24.78 -20.87 8.21
C ASP A 117 25.48 -20.48 6.90
N ARG A 118 26.22 -19.37 6.93
CA ARG A 118 26.92 -18.84 5.76
C ARG A 118 28.00 -19.78 5.21
N ASP A 119 28.68 -20.52 6.08
CA ASP A 119 29.75 -21.44 5.68
C ASP A 119 29.16 -22.62 4.93
N ARG A 120 28.00 -23.13 5.36
CA ARG A 120 27.28 -24.21 4.68
C ARG A 120 26.75 -23.78 3.30
N ILE A 121 26.22 -22.56 3.20
CA ILE A 121 25.79 -22.03 1.89
C ILE A 121 27.01 -21.84 0.98
N MET A 122 28.11 -21.27 1.48
CA MET A 122 29.31 -21.11 0.67
C MET A 122 29.98 -22.43 0.31
N ARG A 123 29.88 -23.46 1.15
CA ARG A 123 30.32 -24.82 0.82
C ARG A 123 29.53 -25.38 -0.36
N PHE A 124 28.21 -25.19 -0.39
CA PHE A 124 27.39 -25.52 -1.56
C PHE A 124 27.84 -24.73 -2.80
N VAL A 125 27.96 -23.40 -2.71
CA VAL A 125 28.39 -22.56 -3.83
C VAL A 125 29.77 -22.98 -4.36
N SER A 126 30.73 -23.28 -3.47
CA SER A 126 32.08 -23.71 -3.85
C SER A 126 32.12 -25.09 -4.49
N ARG A 127 31.22 -26.02 -4.10
CA ARG A 127 31.04 -27.32 -4.76
C ARG A 127 30.42 -27.21 -6.15
N CYS A 128 29.56 -26.20 -6.37
CA CYS A 128 29.01 -25.91 -7.69
C CYS A 128 30.04 -25.38 -8.70
N GLN A 129 31.22 -24.94 -8.24
CA GLN A 129 32.26 -24.41 -9.12
C GLN A 129 33.03 -25.53 -9.83
N ILE A 130 33.14 -25.44 -11.15
CA ILE A 130 33.90 -26.36 -12.00
C ILE A 130 35.40 -26.15 -11.76
N LYS A 131 36.10 -27.22 -11.38
CA LYS A 131 37.53 -27.16 -10.99
C LYS A 131 38.50 -27.43 -12.14
N GLU A 132 38.06 -28.13 -13.18
CA GLU A 132 38.91 -28.58 -14.30
C GLU A 132 38.18 -28.52 -15.65
N GLY A 133 38.93 -28.63 -16.75
CA GLY A 133 38.41 -28.60 -18.11
C GLY A 133 38.19 -27.20 -18.67
N GLU A 134 37.56 -27.13 -19.85
CA GLU A 134 37.32 -25.88 -20.61
C GLU A 134 36.46 -24.87 -19.85
N ASN A 135 35.55 -25.36 -19.00
CA ASN A 135 34.66 -24.53 -18.20
C ASN A 135 35.17 -24.28 -16.77
N LYS A 136 36.47 -24.51 -16.50
CA LYS A 136 37.09 -24.24 -15.21
C LYS A 136 36.79 -22.82 -14.73
N GLY A 137 36.38 -22.69 -13.48
CA GLY A 137 36.06 -21.42 -12.82
C GLY A 137 34.59 -21.04 -12.84
N SER A 138 33.83 -21.55 -13.82
CA SER A 138 32.37 -21.35 -13.93
C SER A 138 31.57 -22.24 -12.97
N PHE A 139 30.24 -22.12 -12.98
CA PHE A 139 29.35 -22.76 -11.99
C PHE A 139 28.24 -23.55 -12.66
N ARG A 140 27.86 -24.67 -12.03
CA ARG A 140 26.67 -25.45 -12.37
C ARG A 140 25.56 -25.21 -11.33
N PRO A 141 24.27 -25.30 -11.71
CA PRO A 141 23.17 -24.82 -10.87
C PRO A 141 22.92 -25.66 -9.61
N VAL A 142 23.30 -26.93 -9.63
CA VAL A 142 23.10 -27.90 -8.53
C VAL A 142 24.33 -28.78 -8.39
N ILE A 143 24.33 -29.64 -7.37
CA ILE A 143 25.23 -30.78 -7.25
C ILE A 143 24.46 -32.08 -7.53
N ASP A 144 25.14 -33.15 -7.90
CA ASP A 144 24.59 -34.51 -7.95
C ASP A 144 24.70 -35.21 -6.57
N PRO A 145 24.10 -36.40 -6.40
CA PRO A 145 24.20 -37.16 -5.14
C PRO A 145 25.64 -37.50 -4.71
N GLU A 146 26.58 -37.58 -5.66
CA GLU A 146 28.00 -37.78 -5.41
C GLU A 146 28.73 -36.48 -5.00
N GLY A 147 28.01 -35.36 -4.94
CA GLY A 147 28.52 -34.06 -4.54
C GLY A 147 29.32 -33.32 -5.62
N GLN A 148 29.22 -33.75 -6.88
CA GLN A 148 29.83 -33.11 -8.04
C GLN A 148 28.88 -32.08 -8.67
N PRO A 149 29.39 -31.01 -9.27
CA PRO A 149 28.55 -30.00 -9.91
C PRO A 149 27.80 -30.58 -11.13
N TRP A 150 26.49 -30.35 -11.23
CA TRP A 150 25.63 -30.92 -12.29
C TRP A 150 24.75 -29.87 -12.99
N GLY A 151 24.57 -30.02 -14.31
CA GLY A 151 23.82 -29.12 -15.19
C GLY A 151 24.71 -28.27 -16.12
N GLU A 152 24.07 -27.43 -16.92
CA GLU A 152 24.76 -26.50 -17.82
C GLU A 152 25.44 -25.37 -17.04
N SER A 153 26.54 -24.85 -17.60
CA SER A 153 27.29 -23.73 -17.02
C SER A 153 27.28 -22.54 -17.97
N ASP A 154 27.06 -21.35 -17.44
CA ASP A 154 27.17 -20.09 -18.17
C ASP A 154 27.40 -18.90 -17.23
N LEU A 155 27.54 -17.71 -17.81
CA LEU A 155 27.81 -16.46 -17.08
C LEU A 155 26.69 -16.04 -16.10
N ARG A 156 25.45 -16.52 -16.28
CA ARG A 156 24.35 -16.22 -15.34
C ARG A 156 24.63 -16.86 -13.98
N LEU A 157 25.12 -18.10 -13.99
CA LEU A 157 25.49 -18.81 -12.76
C LEU A 157 26.73 -18.22 -12.09
N CYS A 158 27.67 -17.69 -12.88
CA CYS A 158 28.80 -16.91 -12.37
C CYS A 158 28.34 -15.66 -11.61
N TYR A 159 27.43 -14.88 -12.19
CA TYR A 159 26.82 -13.71 -11.53
C TYR A 159 26.07 -14.10 -10.25
N ILE A 160 25.26 -15.15 -10.31
CA ILE A 160 24.50 -15.68 -9.18
C ILE A 160 25.44 -16.11 -8.04
N ALA A 161 26.51 -16.85 -8.34
CA ALA A 161 27.47 -17.31 -7.33
C ALA A 161 28.22 -16.15 -6.67
N ALA A 162 28.69 -15.19 -7.48
CA ALA A 162 29.32 -13.96 -6.96
C ALA A 162 28.36 -13.14 -6.10
N GLY A 163 27.08 -13.07 -6.51
CA GLY A 163 26.01 -12.39 -5.78
C GLY A 163 25.73 -13.04 -4.42
N ILE A 164 25.61 -14.37 -4.35
CA ILE A 164 25.44 -15.09 -3.08
C ILE A 164 26.62 -14.81 -2.14
N ARG A 165 27.84 -14.91 -2.65
CA ARG A 165 29.06 -14.61 -1.89
C ARG A 165 29.05 -13.20 -1.30
N LYS A 166 28.60 -12.20 -2.09
CA LYS A 166 28.48 -10.80 -1.67
C LYS A 166 27.39 -10.59 -0.64
N MET A 167 26.19 -11.14 -0.85
CA MET A 167 25.04 -11.01 0.06
C MET A 167 25.32 -11.64 1.44
N LEU A 168 26.10 -12.72 1.49
CA LEU A 168 26.54 -13.33 2.75
C LEU A 168 27.67 -12.55 3.45
N GLY A 169 28.22 -11.51 2.80
CA GLY A 169 29.38 -10.76 3.27
C GLY A 169 30.62 -11.64 3.45
N TYR A 170 30.72 -12.73 2.69
CA TYR A 170 31.77 -13.74 2.85
C TYR A 170 33.13 -13.22 2.40
N ASP A 171 33.13 -12.28 1.46
CA ASP A 171 34.30 -11.53 0.98
C ASP A 171 34.98 -10.70 2.06
N LYS A 172 34.22 -10.30 3.10
CA LYS A 172 34.69 -9.49 4.24
C LYS A 172 35.32 -10.31 5.37
N LEU A 173 35.23 -11.65 5.32
CA LEU A 173 35.74 -12.52 6.37
C LEU A 173 37.24 -12.80 6.19
N ALA A 174 37.98 -12.77 7.30
CA ALA A 174 39.40 -13.13 7.31
C ALA A 174 39.61 -14.64 7.12
N ASN A 175 38.77 -15.47 7.75
CA ASN A 175 38.75 -16.92 7.57
C ASN A 175 37.57 -17.31 6.70
N ARG A 176 37.86 -17.95 5.57
CA ARG A 176 36.87 -18.30 4.53
C ARG A 176 37.18 -19.70 3.97
N PRO A 177 36.99 -20.77 4.77
CA PRO A 177 37.45 -22.13 4.42
C PRO A 177 36.76 -22.71 3.18
N PHE A 178 35.57 -22.20 2.85
CA PHE A 178 34.76 -22.66 1.70
C PHE A 178 34.56 -21.56 0.64
N ASP A 179 35.49 -20.63 0.50
CA ASP A 179 35.37 -19.63 -0.58
C ASP A 179 35.49 -20.28 -1.97
N ILE A 180 35.04 -19.55 -2.99
CA ILE A 180 35.22 -19.92 -4.39
C ILE A 180 36.63 -19.57 -4.87
N ASP A 181 37.10 -20.24 -5.91
CA ASP A 181 38.32 -19.83 -6.61
C ASP A 181 38.01 -18.62 -7.50
N VAL A 182 38.20 -17.42 -6.92
CA VAL A 182 37.95 -16.12 -7.56
C VAL A 182 38.79 -15.95 -8.82
N SER A 183 40.07 -16.34 -8.78
CA SER A 183 40.99 -16.15 -9.91
C SER A 183 40.58 -16.98 -11.13
N SER A 184 40.14 -18.22 -10.92
CA SER A 184 39.62 -19.05 -12.01
C SER A 184 38.30 -18.52 -12.58
N LEU A 185 37.44 -17.96 -11.73
CA LEU A 185 36.18 -17.35 -12.16
C LEU A 185 36.43 -16.09 -13.01
N GLU A 186 37.32 -15.20 -12.57
CA GLU A 186 37.70 -14.01 -13.34
C GLU A 186 38.27 -14.40 -14.71
N ALA A 187 39.18 -15.39 -14.74
CA ALA A 187 39.75 -15.90 -15.97
C ALA A 187 38.68 -16.48 -16.92
N PHE A 188 37.73 -17.25 -16.39
CA PHE A 188 36.62 -17.79 -17.17
C PHE A 188 35.77 -16.69 -17.79
N ILE A 189 35.42 -15.64 -17.03
CA ILE A 189 34.58 -14.54 -17.54
C ILE A 189 35.30 -13.77 -18.64
N LEU A 190 36.59 -13.45 -18.44
CA LEU A 190 37.39 -12.71 -19.41
C LEU A 190 37.60 -13.49 -20.72
N ASP A 191 37.65 -14.81 -20.66
CA ASP A 191 37.69 -15.70 -21.84
C ASP A 191 36.39 -15.67 -22.66
N LYS A 192 35.28 -15.17 -22.11
CA LYS A 192 34.00 -15.06 -22.84
C LYS A 192 33.82 -13.76 -23.59
N VAL A 193 34.75 -12.81 -23.48
CA VAL A 193 34.72 -11.56 -24.25
C VAL A 193 35.02 -11.86 -25.71
N ASN A 194 34.08 -11.61 -26.61
CA ASN A 194 34.24 -11.86 -28.03
C ASN A 194 34.92 -10.71 -28.76
N PHE A 195 35.33 -10.99 -30.01
CA PHE A 195 35.94 -10.03 -30.93
C PHE A 195 35.10 -8.79 -31.22
N ASN A 196 33.78 -8.85 -31.00
CA ASN A 196 32.87 -7.73 -31.20
C ASN A 196 32.57 -6.96 -29.91
N GLY A 197 33.10 -7.39 -28.76
CA GLY A 197 32.95 -6.74 -27.45
C GLY A 197 31.91 -7.37 -26.53
N GLY A 198 30.88 -8.02 -27.05
CA GLY A 198 29.90 -8.69 -26.19
C GLY A 198 30.44 -10.00 -25.58
N LEU A 199 29.82 -10.47 -24.50
CA LEU A 199 30.15 -11.77 -23.91
C LEU A 199 29.13 -12.83 -24.33
N SER A 200 29.58 -14.08 -24.36
CA SER A 200 28.80 -15.22 -24.86
C SER A 200 28.80 -16.41 -23.89
N SER A 201 28.01 -17.43 -24.19
CA SER A 201 27.83 -18.60 -23.32
C SER A 201 29.09 -19.47 -23.29
N SER A 202 29.66 -19.71 -24.47
CA SER A 202 30.92 -20.40 -24.67
C SER A 202 31.84 -19.53 -25.53
N SER A 203 33.14 -19.68 -25.41
CA SER A 203 34.10 -18.84 -26.13
C SER A 203 33.86 -18.95 -27.64
N HIS A 204 33.87 -17.82 -28.34
CA HIS A 204 33.61 -17.73 -29.78
C HIS A 204 32.17 -18.06 -30.22
N THR A 205 31.21 -18.15 -29.29
CA THR A 205 29.79 -18.21 -29.62
C THR A 205 29.18 -16.81 -29.71
N GLU A 206 27.92 -16.69 -30.12
CA GLU A 206 27.28 -15.40 -30.32
C GLU A 206 27.18 -14.57 -29.03
N SER A 207 27.57 -13.29 -29.13
CA SER A 207 27.46 -12.33 -28.05
C SER A 207 26.01 -12.04 -27.67
N HIS A 208 25.72 -11.93 -26.38
CA HIS A 208 24.35 -11.73 -25.90
C HIS A 208 24.30 -10.78 -24.70
N SER A 209 23.44 -9.76 -24.77
CA SER A 209 23.43 -8.65 -23.81
C SER A 209 23.16 -9.09 -22.37
N GLY A 210 22.32 -10.10 -22.16
CA GLY A 210 22.10 -10.69 -20.83
C GLY A 210 23.34 -11.39 -20.26
N LEU A 211 24.15 -12.03 -21.11
CA LEU A 211 25.39 -12.70 -20.70
C LEU A 211 26.52 -11.68 -20.48
N THR A 212 26.62 -10.68 -21.35
CA THR A 212 27.45 -9.47 -21.17
C THR A 212 27.21 -8.84 -19.82
N PHE A 213 25.94 -8.58 -19.49
CA PHE A 213 25.56 -8.07 -18.19
C PHE A 213 26.06 -8.94 -17.04
N CYS A 214 25.76 -10.25 -17.08
CA CYS A 214 26.12 -11.16 -16.00
C CYS A 214 27.65 -11.23 -15.80
N GLY A 215 28.44 -11.26 -16.87
CA GLY A 215 29.90 -11.26 -16.77
C GLY A 215 30.45 -9.98 -16.16
N ILE A 216 30.00 -8.81 -16.63
CA ILE A 216 30.44 -7.50 -16.11
C ILE A 216 30.05 -7.34 -14.64
N ALA A 217 28.80 -7.66 -14.29
CA ALA A 217 28.30 -7.57 -12.93
C ALA A 217 29.05 -8.54 -11.99
N ALA A 218 29.35 -9.76 -12.44
CA ALA A 218 30.15 -10.70 -11.67
C ALA A 218 31.55 -10.14 -11.38
N LEU A 219 32.27 -9.60 -12.37
CA LEU A 219 33.59 -8.98 -12.16
C LEU A 219 33.53 -7.83 -11.14
N ARG A 220 32.50 -6.98 -11.20
CA ARG A 220 32.30 -5.90 -10.21
C ARG A 220 32.06 -6.45 -8.81
N LEU A 221 31.23 -7.48 -8.66
CA LEU A 221 30.99 -8.15 -7.37
C LEU A 221 32.24 -8.81 -6.78
N LEU A 222 33.16 -9.26 -7.62
CA LEU A 222 34.46 -9.81 -7.21
C LEU A 222 35.48 -8.71 -6.81
N GLY A 223 35.16 -7.44 -7.06
CA GLY A 223 36.03 -6.31 -6.77
C GLY A 223 37.05 -6.03 -7.88
N THR A 224 36.84 -6.54 -9.09
CA THR A 224 37.69 -6.24 -10.24
C THR A 224 37.55 -4.75 -10.62
N ASP A 225 38.67 -4.03 -10.67
CA ASP A 225 38.71 -2.66 -11.17
C ASP A 225 38.69 -2.65 -12.71
N LEU A 226 37.48 -2.55 -13.28
CA LEU A 226 37.26 -2.52 -14.72
C LEU A 226 37.80 -1.24 -15.39
N LEU A 227 38.10 -0.20 -14.61
CA LEU A 227 38.68 1.06 -15.13
C LEU A 227 40.21 1.00 -15.20
N ALA A 228 40.83 -0.07 -14.68
CA ALA A 228 42.28 -0.25 -14.74
C ALA A 228 42.78 -0.32 -16.20
N PRO A 229 43.94 0.29 -16.53
CA PRO A 229 44.47 0.33 -17.89
C PRO A 229 44.59 -1.03 -18.60
N LYS A 230 44.81 -2.11 -17.85
CA LYS A 230 44.89 -3.48 -18.40
C LYS A 230 43.58 -3.98 -19.03
N HIS A 231 42.45 -3.34 -18.73
CA HIS A 231 41.12 -3.72 -19.21
C HIS A 231 40.55 -2.74 -20.24
N SER A 232 41.23 -1.62 -20.50
CA SER A 232 40.68 -0.53 -21.30
C SER A 232 40.28 -0.94 -22.72
N GLU A 233 41.07 -1.80 -23.37
CA GLU A 233 40.82 -2.22 -24.75
C GLU A 233 39.48 -2.98 -24.90
N TRP A 234 39.29 -4.03 -24.11
CA TRP A 234 38.07 -4.84 -24.20
C TRP A 234 36.86 -4.11 -23.61
N VAL A 235 37.04 -3.28 -22.57
CA VAL A 235 35.97 -2.46 -22.00
C VAL A 235 35.45 -1.45 -23.01
N GLU A 236 36.33 -0.76 -23.73
CA GLU A 236 35.94 0.19 -24.77
C GLU A 236 35.19 -0.50 -25.91
N LEU A 237 35.70 -1.66 -26.36
CA LEU A 237 35.02 -2.48 -27.36
C LEU A 237 33.63 -2.94 -26.88
N THR A 238 33.50 -3.32 -25.60
CA THR A 238 32.23 -3.73 -24.99
C THR A 238 31.24 -2.57 -24.94
N LYS A 239 31.69 -1.35 -24.56
CA LYS A 239 30.83 -0.16 -24.57
C LYS A 239 30.32 0.14 -25.98
N GLN A 240 31.18 0.07 -26.99
CA GLN A 240 30.79 0.24 -28.39
C GLN A 240 29.76 -0.81 -28.82
N TRP A 241 29.94 -2.07 -28.43
CA TRP A 241 28.96 -3.12 -28.69
C TRP A 241 27.61 -2.84 -28.02
N LEU A 242 27.63 -2.40 -26.76
CA LEU A 242 26.42 -2.10 -25.98
C LEU A 242 25.61 -0.94 -26.57
N VAL A 243 26.25 0.16 -27.00
CA VAL A 243 25.51 1.28 -27.61
C VAL A 243 24.86 0.90 -28.94
N HIS A 244 25.46 -0.02 -29.72
CA HIS A 244 24.87 -0.58 -30.95
C HIS A 244 23.70 -1.54 -30.71
N ARG A 245 23.33 -1.79 -29.45
CA ARG A 245 22.11 -2.54 -29.12
C ARG A 245 20.85 -1.69 -29.20
N GLN A 246 20.98 -0.36 -29.14
CA GLN A 246 19.82 0.51 -29.26
C GLN A 246 19.32 0.52 -30.70
N VAL A 247 18.03 0.21 -30.88
CA VAL A 247 17.43 0.01 -32.18
C VAL A 247 16.98 1.35 -32.77
N ASP A 248 17.39 1.61 -34.02
CA ASP A 248 16.90 2.71 -34.84
C ASP A 248 16.95 2.35 -36.33
N TYR A 249 16.02 2.89 -37.12
CA TYR A 249 15.91 2.64 -38.56
C TYR A 249 15.75 3.96 -39.33
N PRO A 250 16.82 4.78 -39.45
CA PRO A 250 16.75 6.06 -40.14
C PRO A 250 16.26 5.90 -41.59
N ALA A 251 15.24 6.68 -41.96
CA ALA A 251 14.61 6.59 -43.27
C ALA A 251 15.61 6.78 -44.45
N GLY A 252 16.70 7.53 -44.25
CA GLY A 252 17.74 7.69 -45.26
C GLY A 252 18.47 6.40 -45.65
N LEU A 253 18.50 5.40 -44.77
CA LEU A 253 19.18 4.11 -44.97
C LEU A 253 18.20 2.95 -45.19
N TYR A 254 17.04 2.98 -44.54
CA TYR A 254 16.12 1.83 -44.46
C TYR A 254 14.84 2.00 -45.30
N LYS A 255 14.63 3.14 -45.96
CA LYS A 255 13.42 3.35 -46.78
C LYS A 255 13.32 2.34 -47.92
N GLY A 256 12.23 1.57 -47.91
CA GLY A 256 11.96 0.54 -48.93
C GLY A 256 12.63 -0.80 -48.65
N THR A 257 13.38 -0.93 -47.55
CA THR A 257 13.90 -2.20 -47.07
C THR A 257 12.81 -2.92 -46.26
N SER A 258 12.55 -4.18 -46.57
CA SER A 258 11.68 -5.05 -45.78
C SER A 258 12.52 -6.20 -45.26
N TYR A 259 12.72 -6.25 -43.95
CA TYR A 259 13.36 -7.37 -43.26
C TYR A 259 12.49 -7.75 -42.06
N GLU A 260 12.27 -9.05 -41.87
CA GLU A 260 11.32 -9.56 -40.87
C GLU A 260 11.61 -9.07 -39.44
N TYR A 261 12.89 -8.86 -39.12
CA TYR A 261 13.35 -8.40 -37.81
C TYR A 261 13.47 -6.88 -37.69
N TYR A 262 13.04 -6.11 -38.70
CA TYR A 262 13.00 -4.65 -38.65
C TYR A 262 11.55 -4.19 -38.45
N GLN A 263 11.24 -3.81 -37.22
CA GLN A 263 9.92 -3.31 -36.86
C GLN A 263 10.03 -1.89 -36.32
N GLU A 264 9.28 -0.94 -36.89
CA GLU A 264 9.29 0.45 -36.41
C GLU A 264 8.88 0.59 -34.93
N CYS A 265 8.12 -0.39 -34.40
CA CYS A 265 7.74 -0.42 -32.99
C CYS A 265 8.90 -0.74 -32.03
N ASP A 266 10.04 -1.22 -32.55
CA ASP A 266 11.24 -1.52 -31.77
C ASP A 266 12.16 -0.30 -31.57
N ILE A 267 11.94 0.79 -32.31
CA ILE A 267 12.77 1.99 -32.27
C ILE A 267 12.86 2.54 -30.83
N GLY A 268 14.09 2.82 -30.40
CA GLY A 268 14.42 3.31 -29.06
C GLY A 268 14.67 2.20 -28.04
N GLY A 269 14.10 1.01 -28.25
CA GLY A 269 14.35 -0.18 -27.45
C GLY A 269 15.75 -0.78 -27.68
N PHE A 270 16.04 -1.88 -26.98
CA PHE A 270 17.34 -2.56 -27.08
C PHE A 270 17.15 -4.01 -27.52
N ASN A 271 18.02 -4.49 -28.41
CA ASN A 271 18.08 -5.90 -28.75
C ASN A 271 19.18 -6.64 -27.95
N GLY A 272 19.05 -7.96 -27.86
CA GLY A 272 20.02 -8.79 -27.13
C GLY A 272 21.30 -9.05 -27.92
N ARG A 273 21.19 -9.05 -29.25
CA ARG A 273 22.22 -9.44 -30.22
C ARG A 273 21.86 -8.83 -31.58
N GLU A 274 22.84 -8.76 -32.48
CA GLU A 274 22.72 -8.13 -33.79
C GLU A 274 21.51 -8.66 -34.60
N ASN A 275 20.82 -7.75 -35.29
CA ASN A 275 19.70 -8.06 -36.21
C ASN A 275 18.54 -8.83 -35.56
N LYS A 276 18.27 -8.59 -34.27
CA LYS A 276 17.09 -9.11 -33.56
C LYS A 276 16.19 -7.98 -33.07
N PHE A 277 14.96 -8.37 -32.73
CA PHE A 277 13.93 -7.50 -32.16
C PHE A 277 14.40 -6.83 -30.87
N ALA A 278 13.82 -5.67 -30.59
CA ALA A 278 13.91 -5.08 -29.26
C ALA A 278 13.11 -5.92 -28.24
N ASP A 279 13.59 -5.91 -27.01
CA ASP A 279 12.91 -6.54 -25.87
C ASP A 279 13.16 -5.67 -24.63
N THR A 280 12.08 -5.43 -23.87
CA THR A 280 12.06 -4.62 -22.66
C THR A 280 13.15 -4.99 -21.65
N CYS A 281 13.53 -6.26 -21.52
CA CYS A 281 14.54 -6.64 -20.54
C CYS A 281 15.94 -6.13 -20.90
N TYR A 282 16.26 -5.95 -22.20
CA TYR A 282 17.56 -5.44 -22.62
C TYR A 282 17.78 -3.97 -22.29
N SER A 283 16.71 -3.21 -22.05
CA SER A 283 16.81 -1.87 -21.46
C SER A 283 17.58 -1.90 -20.13
N TRP A 284 17.44 -2.97 -19.33
CA TRP A 284 18.21 -3.13 -18.10
C TRP A 284 19.58 -3.72 -18.37
N TRP A 285 19.65 -4.82 -19.13
CA TRP A 285 20.90 -5.52 -19.37
C TRP A 285 21.95 -4.65 -20.07
N VAL A 286 21.54 -3.78 -20.99
CA VAL A 286 22.45 -2.88 -21.72
C VAL A 286 22.81 -1.67 -20.89
N VAL A 287 21.82 -0.89 -20.42
CA VAL A 287 22.07 0.36 -19.68
C VAL A 287 22.73 0.09 -18.33
N GLY A 288 22.35 -0.99 -17.66
CA GLY A 288 23.00 -1.47 -16.45
C GLY A 288 24.46 -1.84 -16.68
N SER A 289 24.79 -2.48 -17.81
CA SER A 289 26.18 -2.78 -18.17
C SER A 289 27.00 -1.51 -18.43
N LEU A 290 26.43 -0.56 -19.18
CA LEU A 290 27.09 0.72 -19.44
C LEU A 290 27.38 1.49 -18.14
N ASN A 291 26.43 1.53 -17.21
CA ASN A 291 26.60 2.16 -15.90
C ASN A 291 27.67 1.47 -15.02
N LEU A 292 27.92 0.17 -15.22
CA LEU A 292 28.98 -0.55 -14.52
C LEU A 292 30.37 -0.34 -15.14
N LEU A 293 30.43 -0.02 -16.44
CA LEU A 293 31.68 0.15 -17.19
C LEU A 293 32.16 1.61 -17.27
N SER A 294 31.27 2.58 -17.07
CA SER A 294 31.62 4.02 -17.14
C SER A 294 30.71 4.86 -16.26
N GLU A 295 31.26 5.92 -15.65
CA GLU A 295 30.50 6.90 -14.87
C GLU A 295 29.47 7.66 -15.74
N ASP A 296 29.81 7.90 -17.01
CA ASP A 296 28.94 8.56 -18.00
C ASP A 296 28.16 7.57 -18.88
N GLY A 297 28.19 6.28 -18.56
CA GLY A 297 27.74 5.22 -19.46
C GLY A 297 26.27 5.35 -19.89
N VAL A 298 25.40 5.84 -19.00
CA VAL A 298 23.98 6.08 -19.30
C VAL A 298 23.81 7.24 -20.30
N GLY A 299 24.72 8.22 -20.31
CA GLY A 299 24.71 9.35 -21.24
C GLY A 299 25.13 8.99 -22.68
N LEU A 300 25.55 7.75 -22.93
CA LEU A 300 25.97 7.29 -24.26
C LEU A 300 24.81 6.82 -25.15
N ILE A 301 23.59 6.72 -24.61
CA ILE A 301 22.41 6.23 -25.32
C ILE A 301 21.43 7.36 -25.64
N ASN A 302 20.49 7.12 -26.57
CA ASN A 302 19.32 7.95 -26.77
C ASN A 302 18.29 7.67 -25.66
N ASP A 303 18.39 8.38 -24.55
CA ASP A 303 17.53 8.25 -23.37
C ASP A 303 16.04 8.51 -23.69
N GLN A 304 15.77 9.54 -24.49
CA GLN A 304 14.41 9.89 -24.90
C GLN A 304 13.75 8.76 -25.71
N GLY A 305 14.47 8.19 -26.69
CA GLY A 305 13.99 7.05 -27.47
C GLY A 305 13.71 5.82 -26.59
N LEU A 306 14.55 5.56 -25.58
CA LEU A 306 14.32 4.48 -24.63
C LEU A 306 13.07 4.73 -23.77
N LEU A 307 12.86 5.96 -23.29
CA LEU A 307 11.65 6.32 -22.54
C LEU A 307 10.39 6.19 -23.40
N ASP A 308 10.44 6.58 -24.67
CA ASP A 308 9.33 6.40 -25.61
C ASP A 308 9.01 4.90 -25.80
N TYR A 309 10.03 4.06 -25.99
CA TYR A 309 9.85 2.60 -26.09
C TYR A 309 9.22 2.01 -24.83
N LEU A 310 9.82 2.26 -23.66
CA LEU A 310 9.32 1.68 -22.41
C LEU A 310 7.94 2.23 -22.05
N LEU A 311 7.77 3.55 -22.00
CA LEU A 311 6.57 4.17 -21.47
C LEU A 311 5.42 4.16 -22.49
N ASP A 312 5.65 4.31 -23.79
CA ASP A 312 4.55 4.40 -24.75
C ASP A 312 4.27 3.10 -25.49
N ARG A 313 5.27 2.20 -25.64
CA ARG A 313 5.12 0.95 -26.41
C ARG A 313 4.88 -0.28 -25.54
N THR A 314 5.71 -0.49 -24.51
CA THR A 314 5.67 -1.76 -23.73
C THR A 314 4.98 -1.65 -22.38
N GLN A 315 4.79 -0.44 -21.87
CA GLN A 315 4.00 -0.19 -20.66
C GLN A 315 2.51 -0.49 -20.88
N HIS A 316 1.98 -1.46 -20.12
CA HIS A 316 0.60 -1.87 -20.30
C HIS A 316 -0.39 -0.90 -19.61
N LYS A 317 -1.01 -0.03 -20.40
CA LYS A 317 -1.83 1.11 -19.91
C LYS A 317 -3.08 0.72 -19.13
N LEU A 318 -3.64 -0.50 -19.31
CA LEU A 318 -4.86 -0.93 -18.60
C LEU A 318 -4.57 -1.52 -17.21
N ILE A 319 -3.85 -2.64 -17.16
CA ILE A 319 -3.60 -3.41 -15.92
C ILE A 319 -2.30 -3.03 -15.20
N GLY A 320 -1.41 -2.25 -15.83
CA GLY A 320 -0.05 -2.05 -15.32
C GLY A 320 0.90 -3.19 -15.70
N GLY A 321 2.14 -3.09 -15.24
CA GLY A 321 3.25 -3.93 -15.69
C GLY A 321 3.80 -3.51 -17.06
N PHE A 322 4.87 -4.19 -17.48
CA PHE A 322 5.49 -4.05 -18.80
C PHE A 322 5.53 -5.40 -19.49
N ALA A 323 5.23 -5.39 -20.78
CA ALA A 323 5.34 -6.54 -21.65
C ALA A 323 6.77 -6.69 -22.18
N LYS A 324 7.08 -7.88 -22.68
CA LYS A 324 8.33 -8.15 -23.41
C LYS A 324 8.50 -7.18 -24.59
N ASP A 325 7.47 -7.12 -25.42
CA ASP A 325 7.38 -6.34 -26.66
C ASP A 325 5.96 -5.74 -26.76
N THR A 326 5.60 -5.19 -27.93
CA THR A 326 4.31 -4.53 -28.14
C THR A 326 3.12 -5.48 -28.28
N GLU A 327 3.36 -6.78 -28.45
CA GLU A 327 2.32 -7.79 -28.67
C GLU A 327 2.08 -8.68 -27.44
N ALA A 328 3.10 -8.82 -26.58
CA ALA A 328 3.03 -9.64 -25.40
C ALA A 328 2.17 -9.03 -24.27
N PHE A 329 1.66 -9.89 -23.40
CA PHE A 329 1.08 -9.47 -22.12
C PHE A 329 2.18 -9.23 -21.07
N PRO A 330 1.96 -8.34 -20.09
CA PRO A 330 2.94 -8.08 -19.05
C PRO A 330 3.20 -9.31 -18.16
N ASP A 331 4.46 -9.49 -17.79
CA ASP A 331 4.93 -10.49 -16.83
C ASP A 331 5.83 -9.83 -15.75
N PRO A 332 6.03 -10.47 -14.58
CA PRO A 332 6.83 -9.89 -13.49
C PRO A 332 8.27 -9.61 -13.87
N PHE A 333 8.88 -10.43 -14.73
CA PHE A 333 10.29 -10.29 -15.12
C PHE A 333 10.52 -9.01 -15.91
N HIS A 334 9.81 -8.83 -17.03
CA HIS A 334 9.95 -7.61 -17.84
C HIS A 334 9.45 -6.38 -17.09
N SER A 335 8.40 -6.53 -16.28
CA SER A 335 7.89 -5.42 -15.43
C SER A 335 8.94 -4.93 -14.45
N PHE A 336 9.63 -5.82 -13.75
CA PHE A 336 10.68 -5.44 -12.79
C PHE A 336 11.84 -4.75 -13.50
N LEU A 337 12.37 -5.35 -14.57
CA LEU A 337 13.52 -4.80 -15.29
C LEU A 337 13.22 -3.45 -15.95
N ALA A 338 12.02 -3.25 -16.49
CA ALA A 338 11.59 -1.95 -16.99
C ALA A 338 11.57 -0.88 -15.90
N VAL A 339 11.06 -1.22 -14.71
CA VAL A 339 11.05 -0.30 -13.55
C VAL A 339 12.48 0.03 -13.11
N CYS A 340 13.39 -0.95 -13.09
CA CYS A 340 14.81 -0.73 -12.85
C CYS A 340 15.43 0.23 -13.88
N SER A 341 15.16 0.04 -15.18
CA SER A 341 15.65 0.92 -16.25
C SER A 341 15.13 2.35 -16.12
N VAL A 342 13.83 2.54 -15.87
CA VAL A 342 13.25 3.88 -15.67
C VAL A 342 13.84 4.55 -14.44
N SER A 343 14.03 3.81 -13.33
CA SER A 343 14.69 4.33 -12.13
C SER A 343 16.14 4.75 -12.42
N LEU A 344 16.92 3.90 -13.09
CA LEU A 344 18.31 4.18 -13.45
C LEU A 344 18.42 5.44 -14.31
N LEU A 345 17.60 5.59 -15.37
CA LEU A 345 17.59 6.79 -16.20
C LEU A 345 17.24 8.04 -15.40
N LYS A 346 16.17 7.98 -14.60
CA LYS A 346 15.70 9.09 -13.76
C LYS A 346 16.85 9.63 -12.89
N HIS A 347 17.55 8.74 -12.21
CA HIS A 347 18.55 9.12 -11.21
C HIS A 347 19.91 9.46 -11.83
N SER A 348 20.37 8.72 -12.84
CA SER A 348 21.66 8.98 -13.49
C SER A 348 21.64 10.24 -14.35
N LEU A 349 20.51 10.59 -14.98
CA LEU A 349 20.38 11.75 -15.86
C LEU A 349 19.56 12.91 -15.23
N HIS A 350 19.14 12.77 -13.98
CA HIS A 350 18.30 13.73 -13.26
C HIS A 350 17.01 14.13 -14.02
N LEU A 351 16.39 13.17 -14.69
CA LEU A 351 15.21 13.40 -15.53
C LEU A 351 13.94 13.56 -14.70
N SER A 352 13.10 14.52 -15.11
CA SER A 352 11.76 14.71 -14.55
C SER A 352 10.73 13.90 -15.36
N ILE A 353 10.51 12.65 -14.98
CA ILE A 353 9.51 11.77 -15.61
C ILE A 353 8.21 11.82 -14.79
N GLU A 354 7.09 12.21 -15.40
CA GLU A 354 5.79 12.31 -14.74
C GLU A 354 5.38 10.97 -14.10
N GLY A 355 5.02 10.98 -12.81
CA GLY A 355 4.57 9.79 -12.07
C GLY A 355 5.69 8.88 -11.56
N SER A 356 6.95 9.18 -11.85
CA SER A 356 8.13 8.42 -11.38
C SER A 356 8.69 8.89 -10.04
N ASP A 357 8.04 9.83 -9.35
CA ASP A 357 8.55 10.46 -8.13
C ASP A 357 8.72 9.48 -6.96
N VAL A 358 8.00 8.36 -7.02
CA VAL A 358 8.09 7.29 -6.02
C VAL A 358 9.25 6.31 -6.26
N LEU A 359 9.96 6.41 -7.40
CA LEU A 359 11.02 5.47 -7.74
C LEU A 359 12.27 5.73 -6.91
N GLU A 360 12.61 4.76 -6.08
CA GLU A 360 13.87 4.73 -5.35
C GLU A 360 15.04 4.43 -6.30
N PRO A 361 16.25 4.99 -6.05
CA PRO A 361 17.43 4.69 -6.85
C PRO A 361 17.78 3.21 -6.74
N VAL A 362 18.30 2.62 -7.82
CA VAL A 362 18.79 1.24 -7.79
C VAL A 362 20.17 1.20 -7.12
N ASP A 363 20.45 0.17 -6.31
CA ASP A 363 21.77 0.00 -5.70
C ASP A 363 22.82 -0.33 -6.77
N GLY A 364 23.87 0.50 -6.84
CA GLY A 364 24.96 0.35 -7.80
C GLY A 364 25.89 -0.83 -7.53
N GLU A 365 25.94 -1.38 -6.31
CA GLU A 365 26.84 -2.49 -5.97
C GLU A 365 26.25 -3.88 -6.26
N LEU A 366 24.92 -4.03 -6.21
CA LEU A 366 24.26 -5.35 -6.29
C LEU A 366 23.15 -5.43 -7.34
N GLN A 367 22.74 -4.32 -7.97
CA GLN A 367 21.63 -4.34 -8.92
C GLN A 367 20.37 -5.04 -8.37
N THR A 368 20.19 -4.95 -7.06
CA THR A 368 18.94 -5.09 -6.32
C THR A 368 18.55 -3.68 -5.84
N PRO A 369 17.26 -3.32 -5.66
CA PRO A 369 16.89 -2.14 -4.88
C PRO A 369 17.66 -2.07 -3.56
N PRO A 370 18.04 -0.86 -3.10
CA PRO A 370 18.73 -0.68 -1.85
C PRO A 370 17.91 -1.30 -0.72
N ALA A 371 18.57 -1.92 0.26
CA ALA A 371 17.94 -2.17 1.54
C ALA A 371 17.42 -0.83 2.09
N PRO A 372 16.17 -0.75 2.58
CA PRO A 372 15.68 0.48 3.16
C PRO A 372 16.61 0.86 4.32
N LYS A 373 16.96 2.14 4.40
CA LYS A 373 17.80 2.62 5.51
C LYS A 373 17.03 2.43 6.82
N ALA A 374 17.65 1.69 7.75
CA ALA A 374 17.17 1.58 9.10
C ALA A 374 16.97 2.97 9.74
N SER A 375 15.74 3.17 10.19
CA SER A 375 15.20 4.24 11.03
C SER A 375 15.28 5.68 10.50
N LEU A 376 14.11 6.20 10.09
CA LEU A 376 13.54 7.44 10.65
C LEU A 376 12.05 7.59 10.27
N GLU A 377 11.25 7.67 11.33
CA GLU A 377 9.84 8.09 11.43
C GLU A 377 8.76 7.15 10.88
N ALA A 378 7.92 6.67 11.82
CA ALA A 378 6.61 6.10 11.53
C ALA A 378 5.87 7.00 10.52
N LYS A 379 5.50 6.43 9.36
CA LYS A 379 4.66 7.10 8.35
C LYS A 379 3.43 7.66 9.06
N VAL A 380 3.39 8.98 9.22
CA VAL A 380 2.15 9.68 9.57
C VAL A 380 1.19 9.40 8.41
N PRO A 381 0.01 8.79 8.65
CA PRO A 381 -0.88 8.44 7.56
C PRO A 381 -1.23 9.70 6.78
N THR A 382 -1.18 9.62 5.45
CA THR A 382 -1.50 10.76 4.60
C THR A 382 -2.95 11.20 4.86
N THR A 383 -3.23 12.50 4.73
CA THR A 383 -4.57 13.08 4.96
C THR A 383 -5.67 12.33 4.20
N THR A 384 -5.34 11.78 3.03
CA THR A 384 -6.23 10.96 2.19
C THR A 384 -6.57 9.61 2.84
N ILE A 385 -5.58 8.92 3.43
CA ILE A 385 -5.80 7.65 4.13
C ILE A 385 -6.68 7.87 5.37
N HIS A 386 -6.44 8.94 6.14
CA HIS A 386 -7.30 9.32 7.25
C HIS A 386 -8.74 9.65 6.81
N LEU A 387 -8.89 10.33 5.67
CA LEU A 387 -10.19 10.69 5.10
C LEU A 387 -10.96 9.46 4.60
N ILE A 388 -10.29 8.55 3.90
CA ILE A 388 -10.89 7.31 3.37
C ILE A 388 -11.23 6.36 4.52
N SER A 389 -10.31 6.16 5.46
CA SER A 389 -10.51 5.31 6.63
C SER A 389 -11.64 5.86 7.51
N GLY A 390 -11.63 7.18 7.78
CA GLY A 390 -12.69 7.83 8.56
C GLY A 390 -14.03 7.83 7.84
N GLY A 391 -14.06 8.04 6.52
CA GLY A 391 -15.25 8.00 5.69
C GLY A 391 -15.88 6.61 5.64
N THR A 392 -15.05 5.58 5.45
CA THR A 392 -15.48 4.17 5.36
C THR A 392 -15.92 3.63 6.71
N ALA A 393 -15.19 3.94 7.79
CA ALA A 393 -15.58 3.60 9.15
C ALA A 393 -16.90 4.29 9.55
N GLY A 394 -17.10 5.54 9.14
CA GLY A 394 -18.36 6.26 9.31
C GLY A 394 -19.51 5.63 8.53
N LEU A 395 -19.26 5.21 7.28
CA LEU A 395 -20.23 4.51 6.42
C LEU A 395 -20.70 3.20 7.03
N ILE A 396 -19.75 2.34 7.42
CA ILE A 396 -20.07 1.03 7.99
C ILE A 396 -20.79 1.20 9.32
N SER A 397 -20.35 2.12 10.19
CA SER A 397 -21.07 2.42 11.43
C SER A 397 -22.50 2.91 11.17
N ALA A 398 -22.70 3.81 10.21
CA ALA A 398 -24.03 4.31 9.87
C ALA A 398 -24.96 3.21 9.31
N PHE A 399 -24.42 2.33 8.47
CA PHE A 399 -25.18 1.21 7.91
C PHE A 399 -25.52 0.15 8.97
N THR A 400 -24.56 -0.24 9.81
CA THR A 400 -24.73 -1.24 10.86
C THR A 400 -25.71 -0.75 11.95
N LEU A 401 -25.70 0.55 12.26
CA LEU A 401 -26.58 1.13 13.28
C LEU A 401 -27.89 1.69 12.72
N GLN A 402 -28.15 1.60 11.41
CA GLN A 402 -29.39 2.07 10.81
C GLN A 402 -30.66 1.48 11.45
N PRO A 403 -30.72 0.18 11.80
CA PRO A 403 -31.87 -0.37 12.51
C PRO A 403 -32.18 0.34 13.83
N LEU A 404 -31.14 0.72 14.59
CA LEU A 404 -31.29 1.46 15.84
C LEU A 404 -31.74 2.90 15.60
N ASP A 405 -31.25 3.55 14.54
CA ASP A 405 -31.67 4.90 14.15
C ASP A 405 -33.14 4.94 13.77
N LEU A 406 -33.59 3.98 12.95
CA LEU A 406 -34.99 3.86 12.54
C LEU A 406 -35.91 3.59 13.74
N LEU A 407 -35.56 2.62 14.60
CA LEU A 407 -36.36 2.29 15.78
C LEU A 407 -36.43 3.48 16.74
N LYS A 408 -35.31 4.16 16.98
CA LYS A 408 -35.27 5.37 17.82
C LYS A 408 -36.18 6.46 17.26
N THR A 409 -36.08 6.74 15.97
CA THR A 409 -36.87 7.80 15.31
C THR A 409 -38.37 7.50 15.41
N ARG A 410 -38.80 6.24 15.23
CA ARG A 410 -40.21 5.82 15.37
C ARG A 410 -40.72 5.88 16.81
N LEU A 411 -39.92 5.43 17.77
CA LEU A 411 -40.25 5.50 19.20
C LEU A 411 -40.37 6.95 19.69
N GLN A 412 -39.49 7.84 19.21
CA GLN A 412 -39.57 9.27 19.53
C GLN A 412 -40.77 9.96 18.86
N GLN A 413 -41.22 9.48 17.70
CA GLN A 413 -42.40 10.00 17.00
C GLN A 413 -43.72 9.62 17.66
N GLN A 414 -43.88 8.44 18.25
CA GLN A 414 -45.17 8.01 18.82
C GLN A 414 -45.52 8.64 20.17
N ARG A 415 -44.56 9.31 20.84
CA ARG A 415 -44.87 10.25 21.92
C ARG A 415 -45.73 11.45 21.47
N ARG A 416 -46.01 11.57 20.17
CA ARG A 416 -46.90 12.54 19.54
C ARG A 416 -48.39 12.15 19.56
N SER A 417 -48.75 10.90 19.87
CA SER A 417 -50.15 10.51 20.04
C SER A 417 -50.53 10.55 21.53
N ASN A 418 -51.64 11.21 21.87
CA ASN A 418 -52.18 11.34 23.24
C ASN A 418 -52.62 10.02 23.89
N THR A 419 -52.19 8.86 23.38
CA THR A 419 -52.49 7.56 23.95
C THR A 419 -51.26 7.10 24.76
N GLY A 420 -51.43 6.93 26.08
CA GLY A 420 -50.37 6.61 27.04
C GLY A 420 -49.70 5.24 26.87
N PHE A 421 -49.63 4.70 25.65
CA PHE A 421 -48.98 3.43 25.38
C PHE A 421 -47.52 3.66 24.98
N GLN A 422 -46.60 3.42 25.91
CA GLN A 422 -45.20 3.19 25.56
C GLN A 422 -45.14 1.95 24.67
N THR A 423 -44.89 2.13 23.37
CA THR A 423 -44.62 1.02 22.47
C THR A 423 -43.24 0.45 22.80
N SER A 424 -43.20 -0.83 23.17
CA SER A 424 -41.94 -1.57 23.29
C SER A 424 -41.34 -1.75 21.90
N ILE A 425 -40.00 -1.82 21.81
CA ILE A 425 -39.25 -2.14 20.59
C ILE A 425 -39.87 -3.36 19.88
N SER A 426 -40.32 -4.35 20.65
CA SER A 426 -41.01 -5.55 20.16
C SER A 426 -42.27 -5.26 19.31
N LYS A 427 -43.03 -4.22 19.62
CA LYS A 427 -44.23 -3.83 18.86
C LYS A 427 -43.89 -3.15 17.55
N GLU A 428 -42.84 -2.33 17.52
CA GLU A 428 -42.38 -1.70 16.28
C GLU A 428 -41.73 -2.73 15.34
N LEU A 429 -41.00 -3.71 15.88
CA LEU A 429 -40.47 -4.83 15.10
C LEU A 429 -41.58 -5.65 14.45
N LYS A 430 -42.69 -5.90 15.15
CA LYS A 430 -43.86 -6.62 14.61
C LYS A 430 -44.60 -5.87 13.50
N LYS A 431 -44.40 -4.55 13.36
CA LYS A 431 -45.01 -3.74 12.29
C LYS A 431 -44.22 -3.78 10.98
N LEU A 432 -43.02 -4.37 10.99
CA LEU A 432 -42.19 -4.49 9.80
C LEU A 432 -42.65 -5.72 9.00
N ALA A 433 -42.82 -5.55 7.69
CA ALA A 433 -43.18 -6.65 6.82
C ALA A 433 -41.96 -7.55 6.56
N ASN A 434 -40.78 -6.93 6.44
CA ASN A 434 -39.52 -7.61 6.20
C ASN A 434 -38.41 -7.08 7.13
N ILE A 435 -37.44 -7.93 7.45
CA ILE A 435 -36.24 -7.53 8.21
C ILE A 435 -35.46 -6.42 7.47
N LYS A 436 -35.50 -6.40 6.13
CA LYS A 436 -34.88 -5.36 5.30
C LYS A 436 -35.44 -3.96 5.55
N ASP A 437 -36.67 -3.85 6.04
CA ASP A 437 -37.31 -2.56 6.34
C ASP A 437 -36.60 -1.81 7.47
N LEU A 438 -35.78 -2.49 8.29
CA LEU A 438 -34.92 -1.87 9.30
C LEU A 438 -33.82 -0.97 8.69
N TRP A 439 -33.44 -1.20 7.43
CA TRP A 439 -32.49 -0.37 6.70
C TRP A 439 -33.15 0.71 5.87
N ARG A 440 -34.46 0.95 6.05
CA ARG A 440 -35.11 2.10 5.42
C ARG A 440 -34.44 3.39 5.91
N GLY A 441 -34.01 4.22 4.95
CA GLY A 441 -33.21 5.41 5.23
C GLY A 441 -31.69 5.16 5.33
N ALA A 442 -31.20 3.94 5.08
CA ALA A 442 -29.77 3.65 5.05
C ALA A 442 -29.01 4.57 4.10
N LEU A 443 -29.48 4.72 2.85
CA LEU A 443 -28.85 5.59 1.85
C LEU A 443 -28.72 7.07 2.28
N PRO A 444 -29.79 7.78 2.71
CA PRO A 444 -29.63 9.13 3.20
C PRO A 444 -28.84 9.20 4.53
N SER A 445 -28.83 8.14 5.33
CA SER A 445 -28.03 8.05 6.57
C SER A 445 -26.53 7.90 6.32
N THR A 446 -26.15 7.03 5.38
CA THR A 446 -24.77 6.84 4.93
C THR A 446 -24.29 8.09 4.21
N LEU A 447 -25.08 8.66 3.30
CA LEU A 447 -24.75 9.91 2.61
C LEU A 447 -24.53 11.07 3.60
N ARG A 448 -25.40 11.25 4.60
CA ARG A 448 -25.21 12.26 5.65
C ARG A 448 -23.90 12.04 6.40
N THR A 449 -23.56 10.79 6.69
CA THR A 449 -22.39 10.44 7.49
C THR A 449 -21.09 10.64 6.70
N SER A 450 -21.03 10.20 5.44
CA SER A 450 -19.87 10.39 4.57
C SER A 450 -19.61 11.85 4.26
N VAL A 451 -20.63 12.56 3.74
CA VAL A 451 -20.50 13.98 3.39
C VAL A 451 -20.21 14.80 4.64
N GLY A 452 -20.87 14.48 5.75
CA GLY A 452 -20.65 15.14 7.03
C GLY A 452 -19.27 14.90 7.62
N ALA A 453 -18.71 13.69 7.51
CA ALA A 453 -17.36 13.38 7.96
C ALA A 453 -16.32 14.11 7.11
N GLY A 454 -16.43 14.03 5.78
CA GLY A 454 -15.50 14.69 4.86
C GLY A 454 -15.47 16.21 5.06
N LEU A 455 -16.63 16.86 5.10
CA LEU A 455 -16.72 18.29 5.37
C LEU A 455 -16.18 18.65 6.76
N TYR A 456 -16.47 17.84 7.79
CA TYR A 456 -15.98 18.09 9.14
C TYR A 456 -14.47 18.05 9.22
N PHE A 457 -13.81 17.02 8.68
CA PHE A 457 -12.35 16.93 8.72
C PHE A 457 -11.67 18.00 7.87
N THR A 458 -12.20 18.30 6.68
CA THR A 458 -11.64 19.36 5.82
C THR A 458 -11.73 20.73 6.48
N ILE A 459 -12.91 21.11 6.98
CA ILE A 459 -13.12 22.42 7.62
C ILE A 459 -12.37 22.47 8.96
N LEU A 460 -12.32 21.39 9.74
CA LEU A 460 -11.54 21.33 10.98
C LEU A 460 -10.05 21.50 10.70
N SER A 461 -9.51 20.83 9.68
CA SER A 461 -8.10 20.93 9.30
C SER A 461 -7.73 22.34 8.84
N GLN A 462 -8.53 22.95 7.96
CA GLN A 462 -8.33 24.32 7.51
C GLN A 462 -8.41 25.32 8.67
N THR A 463 -9.40 25.17 9.56
CA THR A 463 -9.61 26.05 10.72
C THR A 463 -8.43 25.95 11.69
N ARG A 464 -7.99 24.73 12.03
CA ARG A 464 -6.87 24.51 12.95
C ARG A 464 -5.55 25.02 12.37
N THR A 465 -5.30 24.81 11.08
CA THR A 465 -4.10 25.33 10.38
C THR A 465 -4.10 26.86 10.34
N TYR A 466 -5.25 27.48 10.07
CA TYR A 466 -5.38 28.94 10.11
C TYR A 466 -5.12 29.52 11.51
N LEU A 467 -5.70 28.93 12.56
CA LEU A 467 -5.44 29.33 13.95
C LEU A 467 -3.99 29.15 14.38
N ALA A 468 -3.34 28.06 13.94
CA ALA A 468 -1.92 27.84 14.19
C ALA A 468 -1.05 28.89 13.47
N SER A 469 -1.40 29.25 12.23
CA SER A 469 -0.67 30.26 11.45
C SER A 469 -0.73 31.67 12.06
N LEU A 470 -1.85 32.02 12.71
CA LEU A 470 -2.01 33.29 13.42
C LEU A 470 -1.15 33.39 14.69
N LYS A 471 -0.70 32.26 15.24
CA LYS A 471 0.02 32.21 16.52
C LYS A 471 1.53 31.93 16.39
N GLN A 472 2.05 31.68 15.18
CA GLN A 472 3.43 31.23 14.97
C GLN A 472 3.86 30.03 15.84
N VAL A 473 2.91 29.20 16.29
CA VAL A 473 3.21 28.01 17.09
C VAL A 473 3.47 26.85 16.13
N SER A 474 4.76 26.55 15.92
CA SER A 474 5.25 25.43 15.14
C SER A 474 5.62 24.25 16.05
N GLU A 475 4.62 23.64 16.69
CA GLU A 475 4.80 22.31 17.30
C GLU A 475 3.91 21.30 16.57
N LYS A 476 4.51 20.57 15.61
CA LYS A 476 3.93 19.35 15.05
C LYS A 476 4.18 18.21 16.03
N SER A 477 3.14 17.48 16.42
CA SER A 477 3.28 16.29 17.25
C SER A 477 3.28 15.02 16.40
N SER A 478 4.12 14.06 16.78
CA SER A 478 4.40 12.79 16.09
C SER A 478 3.22 11.81 15.93
N SER A 479 2.00 12.14 16.37
CA SER A 479 0.84 11.23 16.31
C SER A 479 -0.47 11.85 15.82
N SER A 480 -0.45 13.11 15.36
CA SER A 480 -1.64 13.83 14.92
C SER A 480 -1.31 14.74 13.76
N VAL A 481 -2.05 14.58 12.64
CA VAL A 481 -2.00 15.45 11.45
C VAL A 481 -2.42 16.90 11.75
N LEU A 482 -2.95 17.17 12.95
CA LEU A 482 -3.47 18.48 13.36
C LEU A 482 -2.56 19.13 14.43
N PRO A 483 -2.36 20.47 14.38
CA PRO A 483 -1.60 21.22 15.39
C PRO A 483 -2.18 21.06 16.80
N LYS A 484 -1.33 20.97 17.83
CA LYS A 484 -1.78 20.99 19.22
C LYS A 484 -2.36 22.37 19.55
N LEU A 485 -3.66 22.40 19.87
CA LEU A 485 -4.35 23.59 20.36
C LEU A 485 -4.66 23.42 21.85
N SER A 486 -4.93 24.52 22.56
CA SER A 486 -5.40 24.44 23.95
C SER A 486 -6.79 23.80 24.03
N HIS A 487 -7.15 23.25 25.20
CA HIS A 487 -8.46 22.63 25.45
C HIS A 487 -9.64 23.54 25.09
N ALA A 488 -9.52 24.85 25.35
CA ALA A 488 -10.54 25.84 25.01
C ALA A 488 -10.68 26.06 23.50
N GLU A 489 -9.56 26.04 22.77
CA GLU A 489 -9.52 26.18 21.32
C GLU A 489 -10.03 24.94 20.61
N ASN A 490 -9.74 23.75 21.15
CA ASN A 490 -10.31 22.50 20.66
C ASN A 490 -11.83 22.45 20.80
N LEU A 491 -12.35 22.95 21.93
CA LEU A 491 -13.79 23.11 22.14
C LEU A 491 -14.40 24.09 21.14
N ALA A 492 -13.80 25.28 20.98
CA ALA A 492 -14.29 26.33 20.10
C ALA A 492 -14.26 25.93 18.62
N THR A 493 -13.15 25.35 18.16
CA THR A 493 -13.00 24.87 16.77
C THR A 493 -13.98 23.74 16.47
N GLY A 494 -14.12 22.76 17.37
CA GLY A 494 -15.11 21.69 17.23
C GLY A 494 -16.55 22.21 17.14
N PHE A 495 -16.89 23.25 17.92
CA PHE A 495 -18.20 23.89 17.89
C PHE A 495 -18.47 24.61 16.56
N VAL A 496 -17.56 25.49 16.13
CA VAL A 496 -17.72 26.32 14.92
C VAL A 496 -17.76 25.44 13.67
N VAL A 497 -16.85 24.48 13.56
CA VAL A 497 -16.80 23.55 12.44
C VAL A 497 -18.11 22.74 12.37
N ARG A 498 -18.62 22.26 13.50
CA ARG A 498 -19.88 21.52 13.52
C ARG A 498 -21.07 22.38 13.13
N ALA A 499 -21.06 23.67 13.45
CA ALA A 499 -22.09 24.61 13.03
C ALA A 499 -22.12 24.75 11.50
N ALA A 500 -20.96 25.00 10.88
CA ALA A 500 -20.82 25.12 9.43
C ALA A 500 -21.25 23.83 8.70
N VAL A 501 -20.72 22.68 9.12
CA VAL A 501 -21.08 21.38 8.54
C VAL A 501 -22.57 21.07 8.73
N GLY A 502 -23.12 21.41 9.90
CA GLY A 502 -24.53 21.17 10.22
C GLY A 502 -25.47 21.96 9.29
N ILE A 503 -25.11 23.19 8.92
CA ILE A 503 -25.87 24.00 7.97
C ILE A 503 -25.78 23.38 6.56
N ILE A 504 -24.57 23.07 6.10
CA ILE A 504 -24.34 22.51 4.75
C ILE A 504 -25.06 21.17 4.56
N THR A 505 -25.03 20.31 5.57
CA THR A 505 -25.63 18.96 5.51
C THR A 505 -27.11 18.91 5.90
N MET A 506 -27.74 20.07 6.19
CA MET A 506 -29.13 20.11 6.62
C MET A 506 -30.11 19.49 5.61
N PRO A 507 -30.00 19.72 4.29
CA PRO A 507 -30.91 19.10 3.32
C PRO A 507 -30.91 17.57 3.40
N ILE A 508 -29.72 16.96 3.48
CA ILE A 508 -29.55 15.50 3.62
C ILE A 508 -30.13 15.01 4.96
N THR A 509 -30.01 15.84 6.01
CA THR A 509 -30.53 15.55 7.35
C THR A 509 -32.05 15.45 7.35
N ILE A 510 -32.73 16.40 6.72
CA ILE A 510 -34.18 16.40 6.65
C ILE A 510 -34.67 15.19 5.85
N ILE A 511 -34.05 14.90 4.70
CA ILE A 511 -34.35 13.71 3.91
C ILE A 511 -34.16 12.44 4.76
N LYS A 512 -33.02 12.26 5.42
CA LYS A 512 -32.77 11.13 6.34
C LYS A 512 -33.90 10.97 7.35
N THR A 513 -34.25 12.04 8.07
CA THR A 513 -35.26 11.97 9.13
C THR A 513 -36.65 11.61 8.63
N ARG A 514 -37.00 11.96 7.38
CA ARG A 514 -38.29 11.58 6.78
C ARG A 514 -38.32 10.12 6.37
N PHE A 515 -37.22 9.61 5.79
CA PHE A 515 -37.11 8.21 5.42
C PHE A 515 -37.16 7.27 6.65
N GLU A 516 -36.66 7.71 7.80
CA GLU A 516 -36.75 6.96 9.06
C GLU A 516 -38.13 7.07 9.74
N SER A 517 -38.98 8.00 9.30
CA SER A 517 -40.30 8.24 9.87
C SER A 517 -41.37 7.30 9.32
N ASN A 518 -42.45 7.14 10.10
CA ASN A 518 -43.67 6.47 9.64
C ASN A 518 -44.68 7.43 8.98
N LEU A 519 -44.37 8.73 8.91
CA LEU A 519 -45.31 9.75 8.44
C LEU A 519 -45.26 9.97 6.93
N TYR A 520 -44.15 9.57 6.31
CA TYR A 520 -43.90 9.75 4.88
C TYR A 520 -43.56 8.39 4.28
N ASN A 521 -44.10 8.09 3.10
CA ASN A 521 -43.85 6.84 2.38
C ASN A 521 -43.20 7.07 1.01
N TYR A 522 -42.01 7.66 1.01
CA TYR A 522 -41.24 7.87 -0.22
C TYR A 522 -40.61 6.56 -0.70
N ASN A 523 -40.72 6.30 -2.00
CA ASN A 523 -40.13 5.14 -2.68
C ASN A 523 -38.74 5.47 -3.24
N SER A 524 -38.42 6.74 -3.45
CA SER A 524 -37.11 7.17 -3.94
C SER A 524 -36.61 8.47 -3.30
N MET A 525 -35.29 8.67 -3.33
CA MET A 525 -34.66 9.92 -2.85
C MET A 525 -35.17 11.15 -3.62
N TYR A 526 -35.47 10.99 -4.91
CA TYR A 526 -36.04 12.04 -5.75
C TYR A 526 -37.44 12.42 -5.26
N GLU A 527 -38.31 11.44 -5.00
CA GLU A 527 -39.66 11.65 -4.45
C GLU A 527 -39.61 12.31 -3.07
N GLY A 528 -38.65 11.91 -2.22
CA GLY A 528 -38.41 12.57 -0.93
C GLY A 528 -37.95 14.02 -1.07
N PHE A 529 -37.08 14.31 -2.04
CA PHE A 529 -36.63 15.67 -2.34
C PHE A 529 -37.77 16.53 -2.88
N GLU A 530 -38.48 16.06 -3.90
CA GLU A 530 -39.64 16.73 -4.49
C GLU A 530 -40.74 16.97 -3.45
N GLY A 531 -41.01 15.97 -2.62
CA GLY A 531 -41.97 16.05 -1.53
C GLY A 531 -41.60 17.07 -0.44
N ILE A 532 -40.32 17.35 -0.21
CA ILE A 532 -39.87 18.44 0.69
C ILE A 532 -39.92 19.78 -0.03
N TYR A 533 -39.50 19.82 -1.29
CA TYR A 533 -39.46 21.04 -2.10
C TYR A 533 -40.86 21.64 -2.28
N ASN A 534 -41.86 20.80 -2.48
CA ASN A 534 -43.26 21.21 -2.71
C ASN A 534 -44.11 21.32 -1.44
N GLU A 535 -43.53 21.16 -0.24
CA GLU A 535 -44.28 21.13 1.02
C GLU A 535 -44.63 22.53 1.58
N GLY A 536 -45.87 22.69 2.05
CA GLY A 536 -46.33 23.84 2.82
C GLY A 536 -47.18 24.83 2.02
N GLU A 537 -47.69 25.87 2.71
CA GLU A 537 -48.61 26.88 2.16
C GLU A 537 -47.89 28.04 1.43
N GLY A 538 -46.57 27.93 1.20
CA GLY A 538 -45.78 28.92 0.47
C GLY A 538 -45.81 28.75 -1.05
N PRO A 539 -45.02 29.52 -1.81
CA PRO A 539 -44.85 29.30 -3.25
C PRO A 539 -44.39 27.86 -3.49
N LYS A 540 -45.03 27.15 -4.43
CA LYS A 540 -44.61 25.80 -4.83
C LYS A 540 -43.12 25.82 -5.16
N GLY A 541 -42.34 24.99 -4.48
CA GLY A 541 -40.91 24.86 -4.68
C GLY A 541 -40.03 25.78 -3.82
N SER A 542 -39.96 25.52 -2.51
CA SER A 542 -39.11 26.30 -1.60
C SER A 542 -37.96 25.50 -1.00
N PHE A 543 -36.73 25.89 -1.33
CA PHE A 543 -35.53 25.35 -0.69
C PHE A 543 -35.46 25.61 0.82
N ARG A 544 -36.21 26.60 1.34
CA ARG A 544 -36.27 26.88 2.78
C ARG A 544 -36.79 25.70 3.60
N ASN A 545 -37.58 24.81 2.99
CA ASN A 545 -38.08 23.61 3.64
C ASN A 545 -36.96 22.66 4.07
N PHE A 546 -35.84 22.64 3.34
CA PHE A 546 -34.65 21.84 3.66
C PHE A 546 -33.83 22.37 4.83
N PHE A 547 -34.16 23.54 5.37
CA PHE A 547 -33.48 24.16 6.51
C PHE A 547 -34.37 24.33 7.75
N LYS A 548 -35.62 23.82 7.70
CA LYS A 548 -36.53 23.83 8.85
C LYS A 548 -35.95 22.97 9.97
N GLY A 549 -35.79 23.55 11.16
CA GLY A 549 -35.20 22.87 12.32
C GLY A 549 -33.68 22.95 12.42
N THR A 550 -33.02 23.80 11.61
CA THR A 550 -31.56 24.05 11.70
C THR A 550 -31.15 24.47 13.10
N ALA A 551 -31.77 25.51 13.67
CA ALA A 551 -31.41 26.03 14.99
C ALA A 551 -31.47 24.96 16.09
N ALA A 552 -32.54 24.15 16.10
CA ALA A 552 -32.71 23.08 17.08
C ALA A 552 -31.65 21.97 16.90
N THR A 553 -31.23 21.70 15.66
CA THR A 553 -30.19 20.70 15.37
C THR A 553 -28.80 21.19 15.77
N LEU A 554 -28.47 22.46 15.49
CA LEU A 554 -27.20 23.08 15.89
C LEU A 554 -27.06 23.20 17.41
N ALA A 555 -28.14 23.57 18.12
CA ALA A 555 -28.16 23.68 19.57
C ALA A 555 -27.81 22.36 20.29
N ARG A 556 -27.98 21.22 19.62
CA ARG A 556 -27.57 19.90 20.12
C ARG A 556 -26.19 19.49 19.61
N ASP A 557 -25.95 19.61 18.31
CA ASP A 557 -24.79 19.00 17.66
C ASP A 557 -23.50 19.78 17.95
N CYS A 558 -23.55 21.12 18.04
CA CYS A 558 -22.37 21.94 18.25
C CYS A 558 -21.75 21.78 19.65
N PRO A 559 -22.53 21.86 20.76
CA PRO A 559 -21.97 21.62 22.10
C PRO A 559 -21.38 20.21 22.23
N TYR A 560 -22.06 19.21 21.65
CA TYR A 560 -21.58 17.84 21.67
C TYR A 560 -20.23 17.70 20.96
N ALA A 561 -20.06 18.30 19.79
CA ALA A 561 -18.83 18.18 19.02
C ALA A 561 -17.63 18.82 19.72
N GLY A 562 -17.80 20.01 20.29
CA GLY A 562 -16.73 20.67 21.06
C GLY A 562 -16.32 19.87 22.30
N LEU A 563 -17.30 19.40 23.09
CA LEU A 563 -17.02 18.58 24.27
C LEU A 563 -16.41 17.22 23.91
N TYR A 564 -16.86 16.60 22.82
CA TYR A 564 -16.32 15.32 22.37
C TYR A 564 -14.83 15.41 22.06
N VAL A 565 -14.40 16.43 21.31
CA VAL A 565 -12.97 16.62 20.97
C VAL A 565 -12.15 16.91 22.24
N LEU A 566 -12.64 17.78 23.12
CA LEU A 566 -11.97 18.10 24.39
C LEU A 566 -11.75 16.86 25.25
N PHE A 567 -12.82 16.09 25.52
CA PHE A 567 -12.70 14.89 26.34
C PHE A 567 -11.93 13.78 25.65
N TYR A 568 -12.01 13.67 24.32
CA TYR A 568 -11.24 12.69 23.58
C TYR A 568 -9.74 12.93 23.74
N GLU A 569 -9.27 14.16 23.58
CA GLU A 569 -7.86 14.49 23.74
C GLU A 569 -7.38 14.33 25.18
N SER A 570 -8.18 14.75 26.17
CA SER A 570 -7.82 14.56 27.58
C SER A 570 -7.81 13.08 27.98
N PHE A 571 -8.80 12.29 27.54
CA PHE A 571 -8.80 10.85 27.83
C PHE A 571 -7.66 10.12 27.13
N LYS A 572 -7.35 10.46 25.89
CA LYS A 572 -6.25 9.83 25.13
C LYS A 572 -4.89 10.12 25.73
N ASN A 573 -4.63 11.36 26.15
CA ASN A 573 -3.29 11.80 26.56
C ASN A 573 -3.06 11.69 28.06
N ASP A 574 -4.08 11.94 28.88
CA ASP A 574 -3.91 12.09 30.32
C ASP A 574 -4.42 10.87 31.10
N VAL A 575 -5.51 10.25 30.64
CA VAL A 575 -6.24 9.23 31.43
C VAL A 575 -5.93 7.81 30.98
N MET A 576 -6.01 7.49 29.68
CA MET A 576 -5.78 6.14 29.17
C MET A 576 -4.36 5.62 29.39
N PRO A 577 -3.29 6.41 29.21
CA PRO A 577 -1.94 5.93 29.50
C PRO A 577 -1.79 5.48 30.96
N GLN A 578 -2.42 6.18 31.91
CA GLN A 578 -2.38 5.80 33.33
C GLN A 578 -3.19 4.55 33.64
N LEU A 579 -4.32 4.35 32.94
CA LEU A 579 -5.20 3.19 33.14
C LEU A 579 -4.73 1.92 32.43
N ILE A 580 -3.96 2.04 31.34
CA ILE A 580 -3.49 0.91 30.51
C ILE A 580 -2.13 0.37 30.99
N VAL A 581 -1.27 1.20 31.60
CA VAL A 581 0.04 0.78 32.14
C VAL A 581 -0.03 -0.48 33.03
N PRO A 582 -1.02 -0.64 33.95
CA PRO A 582 -1.15 -1.85 34.76
C PRO A 582 -1.49 -3.14 33.97
N PHE A 583 -2.07 -2.99 32.77
CA PHE A 583 -2.53 -4.10 31.93
C PHE A 583 -1.69 -4.27 30.66
N LYS A 584 -0.61 -3.49 30.50
CA LYS A 584 0.22 -3.49 29.29
C LYS A 584 0.83 -4.87 29.00
N ALA A 585 1.15 -5.66 30.02
CA ALA A 585 1.67 -7.02 29.84
C ALA A 585 0.63 -8.02 29.28
N SER A 586 -0.66 -7.69 29.33
CA SER A 586 -1.76 -8.56 28.86
C SER A 586 -2.32 -8.14 27.49
N ILE A 587 -1.90 -6.99 26.96
CA ILE A 587 -2.33 -6.46 25.67
C ILE A 587 -1.12 -6.56 24.73
N PRO A 588 -1.20 -7.32 23.62
CA PRO A 588 -0.10 -7.37 22.67
C PRO A 588 0.24 -5.96 22.13
N ASP A 589 1.52 -5.67 21.96
CA ASP A 589 2.01 -4.30 21.72
C ASP A 589 1.38 -3.64 20.47
N ASN A 590 0.98 -4.43 19.48
CA ASN A 590 0.28 -4.00 18.26
C ASN A 590 -1.18 -3.54 18.47
N TYR A 591 -1.79 -3.80 19.64
CA TYR A 591 -3.17 -3.38 19.96
C TYR A 591 -3.28 -2.24 20.96
N VAL A 592 -2.18 -1.88 21.65
CA VAL A 592 -2.20 -0.86 22.71
C VAL A 592 -2.74 0.49 22.19
N ALA A 593 -2.32 0.91 21.00
CA ALA A 593 -2.79 2.16 20.38
C ALA A 593 -4.29 2.14 20.04
N SER A 594 -4.78 1.05 19.44
CA SER A 594 -6.19 0.88 19.05
C SER A 594 -7.11 0.81 20.27
N VAL A 595 -6.70 0.08 21.31
CA VAL A 595 -7.43 0.01 22.60
C VAL A 595 -7.46 1.38 23.27
N THR A 596 -6.35 2.12 23.25
CA THR A 596 -6.25 3.49 23.80
C THR A 596 -7.22 4.44 23.06
N ASN A 597 -7.17 4.48 21.74
CA ASN A 597 -8.00 5.39 20.93
C ASN A 597 -9.50 5.03 21.03
N SER A 598 -9.84 3.75 20.94
CA SER A 598 -11.24 3.29 21.02
C SER A 598 -11.86 3.52 22.40
N SER A 599 -11.13 3.22 23.47
CA SER A 599 -11.62 3.43 24.85
C SER A 599 -11.78 4.92 25.16
N SER A 600 -10.82 5.75 24.73
CA SER A 600 -10.92 7.21 24.81
C SER A 600 -12.16 7.75 24.09
N ALA A 601 -12.43 7.24 22.89
CA ALA A 601 -13.58 7.65 22.09
C ALA A 601 -14.92 7.30 22.74
N VAL A 602 -15.06 6.08 23.29
CA VAL A 602 -16.28 5.64 23.96
C VAL A 602 -16.54 6.45 25.23
N LEU A 603 -15.50 6.70 26.04
CA LEU A 603 -15.62 7.52 27.25
C LEU A 603 -15.96 8.98 26.90
N ALA A 604 -15.27 9.57 25.92
CA ALA A 604 -15.55 10.92 25.46
C ALA A 604 -16.98 11.06 24.93
N ALA A 605 -17.44 10.10 24.12
CA ALA A 605 -18.82 10.07 23.61
C ALA A 605 -19.84 9.99 24.75
N SER A 606 -19.56 9.21 25.79
CA SER A 606 -20.46 9.01 26.93
C SER A 606 -20.57 10.26 27.80
N VAL A 607 -19.44 10.88 28.13
CA VAL A 607 -19.40 12.11 28.93
C VAL A 607 -20.03 13.28 28.17
N ALA A 608 -19.63 13.50 26.91
CA ALA A 608 -20.21 14.55 26.07
C ALA A 608 -21.72 14.35 25.87
N THR A 609 -22.19 13.10 25.71
CA THR A 609 -23.62 12.80 25.61
C THR A 609 -24.38 13.13 26.89
N SER A 610 -23.80 12.81 28.06
CA SER A 610 -24.42 13.08 29.35
C SER A 610 -24.57 14.58 29.61
N ILE A 611 -23.52 15.36 29.34
CA ILE A 611 -23.55 16.82 29.48
C ILE A 611 -24.53 17.46 28.51
N THR A 612 -24.66 16.92 27.28
CA THR A 612 -25.54 17.47 26.25
C THR A 612 -26.94 16.86 26.21
N ALA A 613 -27.31 16.06 27.21
CA ALA A 613 -28.64 15.47 27.31
C ALA A 613 -29.76 16.53 27.46
N PRO A 614 -29.61 17.57 28.31
CA PRO A 614 -30.63 18.60 28.46
C PRO A 614 -30.97 19.34 27.16
N PHE A 615 -29.94 19.69 26.36
CA PHE A 615 -30.13 20.37 25.08
C PHE A 615 -30.90 19.52 24.07
N ASP A 616 -30.71 18.20 24.09
CA ASP A 616 -31.45 17.27 23.22
C ASP A 616 -32.89 17.09 23.68
N ALA A 617 -33.15 17.02 24.98
CA ALA A 617 -34.52 16.99 25.50
C ALA A 617 -35.31 18.24 25.10
N VAL A 618 -34.68 19.42 25.19
CA VAL A 618 -35.28 20.69 24.76
C VAL A 618 -35.50 20.71 23.25
N LYS A 619 -34.52 20.27 22.44
CA LYS A 619 -34.67 20.12 20.99
C LYS A 619 -35.85 19.23 20.63
N THR A 620 -35.88 18.02 21.17
CA THR A 620 -36.94 17.04 20.87
C THR A 620 -38.31 17.63 21.23
N ARG A 621 -38.41 18.34 22.36
CA ARG A 621 -39.65 19.02 22.74
C ARG A 621 -40.04 20.14 21.77
N LEU A 622 -39.11 20.99 21.38
CA LEU A 622 -39.36 22.05 20.39
C LEU A 622 -39.83 21.48 19.05
N GLN A 623 -39.22 20.39 18.58
CA GLN A 623 -39.62 19.72 17.34
C GLN A 623 -41.01 19.07 17.44
N LEU A 624 -41.46 18.69 18.64
CA LEU A 624 -42.79 18.11 18.87
C LEU A 624 -43.89 19.19 19.00
N ILE A 625 -43.59 20.37 19.56
CA ILE A 625 -44.61 21.41 19.83
C ILE A 625 -44.95 22.25 18.57
N VAL A 626 -44.04 22.37 17.60
CA VAL A 626 -44.22 23.17 16.37
C VAL A 626 -45.47 22.79 15.56
N SER A 627 -46.10 21.62 15.78
CA SER A 627 -47.32 21.23 15.09
C SER A 627 -48.64 21.64 15.77
N VAL A 628 -48.65 22.40 16.86
CA VAL A 628 -49.89 22.75 17.60
C VAL A 628 -50.05 24.26 17.87
N GLY A 629 -49.15 25.13 17.38
CA GLY A 629 -49.30 26.59 17.56
C GLY A 629 -47.99 27.36 17.35
N LYS A 630 -47.94 28.62 17.83
CA LYS A 630 -46.72 29.46 17.78
C LYS A 630 -45.53 28.72 18.42
N PRO A 631 -44.35 28.70 17.78
CA PRO A 631 -43.20 27.96 18.29
C PRO A 631 -42.77 28.55 19.65
N PRO A 632 -42.73 27.74 20.74
CA PRO A 632 -42.27 28.23 22.03
C PRO A 632 -40.77 28.55 21.97
N THR A 633 -40.34 29.52 22.77
CA THR A 633 -38.91 29.83 22.94
C THR A 633 -38.20 28.67 23.64
N ILE A 634 -36.87 28.55 23.44
CA ILE A 634 -36.03 27.56 24.14
C ILE A 634 -36.29 27.59 25.65
N TRP A 635 -36.40 28.80 26.22
CA TRP A 635 -36.68 29.01 27.64
C TRP A 635 -38.05 28.46 28.07
N ALA A 636 -39.10 28.75 27.29
CA ALA A 636 -40.44 28.25 27.58
C ALA A 636 -40.49 26.71 27.52
N ALA A 637 -39.83 26.09 26.53
CA ALA A 637 -39.74 24.64 26.41
C ALA A 637 -38.97 24.01 27.57
N THR A 638 -37.84 24.59 27.99
CA THR A 638 -37.06 24.12 29.15
C THR A 638 -37.89 24.21 30.43
N ARG A 639 -38.55 25.34 30.69
CA ARG A 639 -39.41 25.53 31.87
C ARG A 639 -40.56 24.53 31.89
N GLN A 640 -41.16 24.27 30.73
CA GLN A 640 -42.24 23.29 30.60
C GLN A 640 -41.77 21.86 30.92
N ILE A 641 -40.61 21.42 30.40
CA ILE A 641 -40.06 20.09 30.69
C ILE A 641 -39.77 19.91 32.19
N VAL A 642 -39.22 20.95 32.83
CA VAL A 642 -38.90 20.93 34.26
C VAL A 642 -40.16 20.99 35.13
N SER A 643 -41.25 21.59 34.65
CA SER A 643 -42.54 21.62 35.37
C SER A 643 -43.36 20.32 35.29
N GLU A 644 -43.02 19.38 34.39
CA GLU A 644 -43.69 18.08 34.31
C GLU A 644 -43.37 17.19 35.53
N PRO A 645 -44.25 16.23 35.90
CA PRO A 645 -43.96 15.22 36.93
C PRO A 645 -42.62 14.51 36.61
N GLY A 646 -41.68 14.53 37.56
CA GLY A 646 -40.29 14.08 37.36
C GLY A 646 -39.25 15.21 37.34
N GLY A 647 -39.68 16.47 37.22
CA GLY A 647 -38.83 17.64 37.44
C GLY A 647 -37.65 17.74 36.46
N ALA A 648 -36.49 18.19 36.96
CA ALA A 648 -35.27 18.30 36.17
C ALA A 648 -34.76 16.96 35.59
N ARG A 649 -35.17 15.80 36.14
CA ARG A 649 -34.80 14.48 35.59
C ARG A 649 -35.37 14.28 34.18
N ASN A 650 -36.45 14.98 33.85
CA ASN A 650 -37.05 14.92 32.51
C ASN A 650 -36.13 15.44 31.40
N LEU A 651 -35.11 16.25 31.73
CA LEU A 651 -34.07 16.69 30.80
C LEU A 651 -33.10 15.57 30.38
N PHE A 652 -33.09 14.44 31.09
CA PHE A 652 -32.26 13.27 30.80
C PHE A 652 -33.07 12.09 30.25
N ASN A 653 -34.37 12.27 30.01
CA ASN A 653 -35.22 11.23 29.44
C ASN A 653 -34.72 10.82 28.05
N GLY A 654 -34.37 9.53 27.89
CA GLY A 654 -33.79 9.00 26.65
C GLY A 654 -32.26 9.00 26.62
N LEU A 655 -31.59 9.38 27.71
CA LEU A 655 -30.13 9.33 27.84
C LEU A 655 -29.57 7.92 27.60
N SER A 656 -30.18 6.88 28.17
CA SER A 656 -29.71 5.48 28.04
C SER A 656 -29.63 5.01 26.59
N LEU A 657 -30.70 5.24 25.81
CA LEU A 657 -30.72 4.93 24.37
C LEU A 657 -29.69 5.75 23.58
N ARG A 658 -29.43 6.98 24.02
CA ARG A 658 -28.45 7.86 23.38
C ARG A 658 -27.02 7.43 23.69
N LEU A 659 -26.73 7.05 24.93
CA LEU A 659 -25.44 6.50 25.36
C LEU A 659 -25.14 5.21 24.62
N GLY A 660 -26.09 4.27 24.57
CA GLY A 660 -25.92 3.02 23.82
C GLY A 660 -25.58 3.28 22.35
N ARG A 661 -26.35 4.12 21.67
CA ARG A 661 -26.08 4.47 20.26
C ARG A 661 -24.74 5.17 20.06
N LYS A 662 -24.42 6.17 20.89
CA LYS A 662 -23.21 7.00 20.73
C LYS A 662 -21.94 6.23 21.11
N GLY A 663 -21.99 5.41 22.15
CA GLY A 663 -20.91 4.52 22.55
C GLY A 663 -20.65 3.45 21.49
N LEU A 664 -21.69 2.75 21.02
CA LEU A 664 -21.55 1.74 19.95
C LEU A 664 -21.04 2.35 18.64
N SER A 665 -21.56 3.52 18.25
CA SER A 665 -21.08 4.22 17.06
C SER A 665 -19.61 4.62 17.18
N ALA A 666 -19.19 5.16 18.32
CA ALA A 666 -17.79 5.50 18.57
C ALA A 666 -16.90 4.25 18.54
N GLY A 667 -17.29 3.18 19.23
CA GLY A 667 -16.52 1.93 19.27
C GLY A 667 -16.37 1.29 17.88
N ILE A 668 -17.47 1.17 17.13
CA ILE A 668 -17.43 0.61 15.76
C ILE A 668 -16.61 1.49 14.83
N SER A 669 -16.82 2.81 14.84
CA SER A 669 -16.09 3.71 13.95
C SER A 669 -14.59 3.74 14.27
N TRP A 670 -14.18 3.73 15.53
CA TRP A 670 -12.75 3.71 15.87
C TRP A 670 -12.11 2.35 15.60
N CYS A 671 -12.79 1.24 15.92
CA CYS A 671 -12.29 -0.09 15.59
C CYS A 671 -12.07 -0.25 14.09
N ILE A 672 -13.06 0.11 13.27
CA ILE A 672 -12.95 0.00 11.81
C ILE A 672 -11.93 1.01 11.28
N TYR A 673 -11.87 2.22 11.82
CA TYR A 673 -10.89 3.22 11.39
C TYR A 673 -9.46 2.74 11.66
N GLU A 674 -9.18 2.18 12.84
CA GLU A 674 -7.85 1.66 13.18
C GLU A 674 -7.49 0.44 12.33
N GLU A 675 -8.42 -0.49 12.10
CA GLU A 675 -8.17 -1.63 11.20
C GLU A 675 -7.99 -1.19 9.75
N LEU A 676 -8.72 -0.16 9.29
CA LEU A 676 -8.52 0.43 7.97
C LEU A 676 -7.20 1.19 7.86
N LEU A 677 -6.73 1.87 8.92
CA LEU A 677 -5.41 2.50 8.94
C LEU A 677 -4.26 1.49 8.98
N LYS A 678 -4.49 0.30 9.51
CA LYS A 678 -3.53 -0.81 9.42
C LYS A 678 -3.52 -1.45 8.03
N PHE A 679 -4.66 -1.39 7.34
CA PHE A 679 -4.87 -2.01 6.04
C PHE A 679 -4.56 -1.09 4.85
N LEU A 680 -4.68 0.24 5.01
CA LEU A 680 -4.47 1.29 4.01
C LEU A 680 -3.25 2.13 4.36
#